data_AF-A0A9E0SK63-F1
#
_entry.id   AF-A0A9E0SK63-F1
#
_cell.length_a   1.000
_cell.length_b   1.000
_cell.length_c   1.000
_cell.angle_alpha   90.00
_cell.angle_beta   90.00
_cell.angle_gamma   90.00
#
_symmetry.space_group_name_H-M   'P 1'
#
loop_
_entity.id
_entity.type
_entity.pdbx_description
1 polymer ?
#
loop_
_entity_poly.entity_id
_entity_poly.type
_entity_poly.pdbx_seq_one_letter_code
_entity_poly.pdbx_strand_id
1 'polypeptide(L)'
;MFEKVLIANRGEIALRIVRALQELGVASVAVYADDDAQAPHVQAADSAVALGATGPAAYLDAAHLIAIAHEQGADAIHPGYGFLSERADFARDCAAAGLVFIGPTPEQLALLGDKAQARALAQRCGVPLLPGSPGAVTLDETQTFLAAQGGAGVMIKAVSGGGGRGMRAVRNADELAAAYERCRGEARAAFGVDGVYVERLMEGARHIEVQVLGDGHDVIALGERDCTLQRRFQKLVEIAPSPVLTEALRQRLIAAALGMARAVRYQNLGTFEFLVDPASSELPYVFMEANPRLQVEHTITEAVFGVDLVQAQIQLAAGRRLRDIGLDPAAPPRPQGFAIQWRINAETLDAQGKATPGSGTLNRFDVPTGPGIRVDTHGFAGATPSPHYDTLLAKLIVHARGGFDAALRRSQRALADFHIDGIATNLPLARALADRSEMASQQVHTRWLESVLPELLDATNNIAVSAHPAAAASQNASKPAADAPAHAILAAMPARLVQLSVAMGDEVPAGAEIAVLEAMKMEHVITAPHAGRVARLLAVPGGYLAQGQPLLVLEPIEGEAHARAEDAAAHDLDHIRADLQRVTQRHAHTLDAARPEAMAKRHAQGSRSARENIQDLCDEGSFIEYGALAVAAQTRRRTLEDLIANTPADGMVTGIGGVNGAIFGPEAARTVVMAYDATVLAGTQGMRNHAKTDRMLGIALDQQRPVVLFAEGGGGRPGDTDTAVVAGLHVHTFAAYAQLSGQVPVVGIVHGRCFAGNAALVGCSDVIIATRASNLGMGGPAMIEGGGLGVFRPEDIGPSSVQHANGVIDLLVDDEAQAVAAARHYLSFFQGRLADWITPDQRALRQVVPENRLRVYDTRAAMAGLADQGSLLLLRTGFGIGVHTALARIEGRSVGLIANNPLHLGGAIDAPAADKAARFMQLCDAHGLPLVSLVDTPGFMVGPEIEKTAQVRHVSRLFVTAAALRVPSFSVVLRKGYGLGAMGMTAGSFHAPVFTVAWPTGEFGGMGLEGYVRLGFRKELEAVPEGPERDALFAKLLARQYAHGEAINMASTLEIDAVIDPAETRAWLARGLAGARVALAGRRFVDTW
;
A
#
# COMPACT_ATOMS: atom_id res chain seq x y z
N MET A 1 -1.32 -11.89 -41.08
CA MET A 1 -2.62 -12.23 -40.48
C MET A 1 -2.38 -13.39 -39.53
N PHE A 2 -3.11 -13.47 -38.42
CA PHE A 2 -3.02 -14.62 -37.51
C PHE A 2 -3.69 -15.85 -38.13
N GLU A 3 -3.20 -17.03 -37.81
CA GLU A 3 -3.85 -18.31 -38.13
C GLU A 3 -4.87 -18.67 -37.05
N LYS A 4 -4.55 -18.41 -35.78
CA LYS A 4 -5.42 -18.75 -34.64
C LYS A 4 -5.32 -17.73 -33.50
N VAL A 5 -6.47 -17.41 -32.89
CA VAL A 5 -6.58 -16.44 -31.79
C VAL A 5 -7.33 -17.04 -30.61
N LEU A 6 -6.75 -16.93 -29.41
CA LEU A 6 -7.43 -17.24 -28.16
C LEU A 6 -8.22 -16.04 -27.65
N ILE A 7 -9.46 -16.27 -27.24
CA ILE A 7 -10.37 -15.25 -26.74
C ILE A 7 -10.40 -15.35 -25.21
N ALA A 8 -9.64 -14.48 -24.55
CA ALA A 8 -9.53 -14.43 -23.09
C ALA A 8 -10.71 -13.65 -22.46
N ASN A 9 -11.94 -14.04 -22.79
CA ASN A 9 -13.17 -13.42 -22.29
C ASN A 9 -14.38 -14.36 -22.41
N ARG A 10 -15.56 -13.90 -22.00
CA ARG A 10 -16.84 -14.64 -22.06
C ARG A 10 -18.01 -13.78 -22.51
N GLY A 11 -19.19 -14.39 -22.61
CA GLY A 11 -20.46 -13.68 -22.82
C GLY A 11 -20.55 -13.06 -24.21
N GLU A 12 -21.24 -11.91 -24.30
CA GLU A 12 -21.55 -11.29 -25.60
C GLU A 12 -20.29 -10.89 -26.37
N ILE A 13 -19.28 -10.37 -25.67
CA ILE A 13 -18.06 -9.90 -26.33
C ILE A 13 -17.23 -11.05 -26.88
N ALA A 14 -17.15 -12.17 -26.16
CA ALA A 14 -16.46 -13.34 -26.68
C ALA A 14 -17.13 -13.82 -27.97
N LEU A 15 -18.47 -13.88 -27.99
CA LEU A 15 -19.22 -14.24 -29.21
C LEU A 15 -19.01 -13.23 -30.34
N ARG A 16 -18.97 -11.92 -30.03
CA ARG A 16 -18.68 -10.85 -31.00
C ARG A 16 -17.28 -11.00 -31.63
N ILE A 17 -16.29 -11.41 -30.84
CA ILE A 17 -14.92 -11.65 -31.30
C ILE A 17 -14.85 -12.93 -32.15
N VAL A 18 -15.49 -14.02 -31.71
CA VAL A 18 -15.59 -15.26 -32.51
C VAL A 18 -16.12 -14.95 -33.91
N ARG A 19 -17.22 -14.19 -34.01
CA ARG A 19 -17.82 -13.82 -35.30
C ARG A 19 -16.88 -12.98 -36.16
N ALA A 20 -16.13 -12.05 -35.57
CA ALA A 20 -15.14 -11.26 -36.30
C ALA A 20 -14.02 -12.15 -36.88
N LEU A 21 -13.53 -13.11 -36.09
CA LEU A 21 -12.49 -14.05 -36.50
C LEU A 21 -12.98 -14.96 -37.62
N GLN A 22 -14.22 -15.46 -37.53
CA GLN A 22 -14.86 -16.27 -38.57
C GLN A 22 -14.94 -15.52 -39.92
N GLU A 23 -15.37 -14.26 -39.91
CA GLU A 23 -15.42 -13.43 -41.13
C GLU A 23 -14.04 -13.13 -41.71
N LEU A 24 -13.02 -13.05 -40.85
CA LEU A 24 -11.62 -12.89 -41.26
C LEU A 24 -10.94 -14.20 -41.68
N GLY A 25 -11.61 -15.34 -41.53
CA GLY A 25 -11.04 -16.67 -41.81
C GLY A 25 -9.92 -17.07 -40.85
N VAL A 26 -9.98 -16.60 -39.60
CA VAL A 26 -9.00 -16.90 -38.54
C VAL A 26 -9.61 -17.86 -37.53
N ALA A 27 -8.90 -18.92 -37.15
CA ALA A 27 -9.41 -19.90 -36.19
C ALA A 27 -9.52 -19.29 -34.78
N SER A 28 -10.54 -19.68 -34.05
CA SER A 28 -10.90 -19.14 -32.74
C SER A 28 -10.82 -20.20 -31.64
N VAL A 29 -10.22 -19.84 -30.50
CA VAL A 29 -10.19 -20.66 -29.28
C VAL A 29 -10.95 -19.92 -28.19
N ALA A 30 -12.09 -20.44 -27.78
CA ALA A 30 -12.82 -19.96 -26.61
C ALA A 30 -12.26 -20.59 -25.33
N VAL A 31 -12.34 -19.87 -24.22
CA VAL A 31 -12.19 -20.43 -22.87
C VAL A 31 -13.49 -20.27 -22.10
N TYR A 32 -13.75 -21.19 -21.16
CA TYR A 32 -14.97 -21.13 -20.34
C TYR A 32 -14.77 -21.64 -18.92
N ALA A 33 -15.41 -20.95 -17.98
CA ALA A 33 -15.67 -21.43 -16.63
C ALA A 33 -16.79 -22.48 -16.64
N ASP A 34 -16.91 -23.28 -15.59
CA ASP A 34 -17.91 -24.36 -15.51
C ASP A 34 -19.34 -23.82 -15.59
N ASP A 35 -19.60 -22.62 -15.04
CA ASP A 35 -20.89 -21.93 -15.13
C ASP A 35 -21.15 -21.23 -16.47
N ASP A 36 -20.18 -21.28 -17.39
CA ASP A 36 -20.26 -20.77 -18.76
C ASP A 36 -20.20 -21.88 -19.82
N ALA A 37 -20.22 -23.16 -19.43
CA ALA A 37 -20.08 -24.29 -20.35
C ALA A 37 -21.13 -24.34 -21.46
N GLN A 38 -22.32 -23.75 -21.23
CA GLN A 38 -23.40 -23.65 -22.22
C GLN A 38 -23.50 -22.27 -22.89
N ALA A 39 -22.53 -21.38 -22.66
CA ALA A 39 -22.57 -20.04 -23.21
C ALA A 39 -22.40 -20.06 -24.75
N PRO A 40 -23.08 -19.17 -25.51
CA PRO A 40 -23.05 -19.21 -26.97
C PRO A 40 -21.66 -19.06 -27.59
N HIS A 41 -20.72 -18.38 -26.94
CA HIS A 41 -19.36 -18.22 -27.47
C HIS A 41 -18.58 -19.53 -27.49
N VAL A 42 -18.87 -20.45 -26.56
CA VAL A 42 -18.26 -21.78 -26.48
C VAL A 42 -18.66 -22.62 -27.68
N GLN A 43 -19.93 -22.58 -28.05
CA GLN A 43 -20.47 -23.33 -29.18
C GLN A 43 -20.07 -22.73 -30.54
N ALA A 44 -19.82 -21.42 -30.58
CA ALA A 44 -19.51 -20.72 -31.81
C ALA A 44 -18.03 -20.82 -32.21
N ALA A 45 -17.11 -21.02 -31.26
CA ALA A 45 -15.67 -21.07 -31.53
C ALA A 45 -15.24 -22.39 -32.19
N ASP A 46 -14.11 -22.36 -32.91
CA ASP A 46 -13.57 -23.56 -33.58
C ASP A 46 -13.05 -24.60 -32.58
N SER A 47 -12.51 -24.14 -31.45
CA SER A 47 -12.26 -24.97 -30.28
C SER A 47 -12.58 -24.23 -28.99
N ALA A 48 -12.83 -25.00 -27.91
CA ALA A 48 -13.11 -24.44 -26.60
C ALA A 48 -12.42 -25.24 -25.49
N VAL A 49 -11.83 -24.54 -24.52
CA VAL A 49 -11.08 -25.13 -23.41
C VAL A 49 -11.72 -24.75 -22.07
N ALA A 50 -12.00 -25.75 -21.24
CA ALA A 50 -12.51 -25.54 -19.89
C ALA A 50 -11.40 -25.02 -18.97
N LEU A 51 -11.71 -24.02 -18.16
CA LEU A 51 -10.79 -23.43 -17.18
C LEU A 51 -10.75 -24.20 -15.86
N GLY A 52 -11.69 -25.11 -15.62
CA GLY A 52 -11.76 -25.92 -14.40
C GLY A 52 -12.08 -25.11 -13.13
N ALA A 53 -12.77 -23.99 -13.30
CA ALA A 53 -13.19 -23.09 -12.23
C ALA A 53 -14.52 -22.42 -12.57
N THR A 54 -15.20 -21.87 -11.57
CA THR A 54 -16.50 -21.18 -11.71
C THR A 54 -16.34 -19.67 -11.46
N GLY A 55 -17.10 -18.85 -12.19
CA GLY A 55 -17.20 -17.41 -11.96
C GLY A 55 -16.03 -16.57 -12.50
N PRO A 56 -16.05 -15.24 -12.26
CA PRO A 56 -15.13 -14.27 -12.86
C PRO A 56 -13.63 -14.56 -12.64
N ALA A 57 -13.27 -15.17 -11.51
CA ALA A 57 -11.88 -15.46 -11.17
C ALA A 57 -11.20 -16.40 -12.19
N ALA A 58 -11.98 -17.30 -12.84
CA ALA A 58 -11.47 -18.21 -13.85
C ALA A 58 -10.78 -17.47 -15.01
N TYR A 59 -11.31 -16.30 -15.39
CA TYR A 59 -10.82 -15.50 -16.52
C TYR A 59 -9.70 -14.51 -16.14
N LEU A 60 -9.24 -14.53 -14.87
CA LEU A 60 -8.17 -13.64 -14.37
C LEU A 60 -6.82 -14.35 -14.24
N ASP A 61 -6.75 -15.66 -14.48
CA ASP A 61 -5.51 -16.43 -14.44
C ASP A 61 -4.70 -16.26 -15.74
N ALA A 62 -3.91 -15.19 -15.79
CA ALA A 62 -3.06 -14.83 -16.92
C ALA A 62 -2.12 -15.97 -17.36
N ALA A 63 -1.49 -16.66 -16.41
CA ALA A 63 -0.51 -17.71 -16.70
C ALA A 63 -1.20 -18.92 -17.32
N HIS A 64 -2.36 -19.31 -16.79
CA HIS A 64 -3.15 -20.41 -17.34
C HIS A 64 -3.65 -20.09 -18.76
N LEU A 65 -4.12 -18.86 -19.02
CA LEU A 65 -4.58 -18.45 -20.35
C LEU A 65 -3.44 -18.46 -21.39
N ILE A 66 -2.23 -18.05 -21.01
CA ILE A 66 -1.03 -18.14 -21.88
C ILE A 66 -0.66 -19.61 -22.14
N ALA A 67 -0.73 -20.48 -21.13
CA ALA A 67 -0.48 -21.91 -21.30
C ALA A 67 -1.48 -22.53 -22.29
N ILE A 68 -2.77 -22.24 -22.15
CA ILE A 68 -3.82 -22.71 -23.08
C ILE A 68 -3.55 -22.17 -24.49
N ALA A 69 -3.17 -20.90 -24.64
CA ALA A 69 -2.85 -20.32 -25.94
C ALA A 69 -1.72 -21.10 -26.65
N HIS A 70 -0.67 -21.48 -25.92
CA HIS A 70 0.40 -22.32 -26.46
C HIS A 70 -0.06 -23.73 -26.82
N GLU A 71 -0.77 -24.40 -25.92
CA GLU A 71 -1.27 -25.77 -26.16
C GLU A 71 -2.19 -25.84 -27.37
N GLN A 72 -2.97 -24.78 -27.61
CA GLN A 72 -3.87 -24.69 -28.76
C GLN A 72 -3.18 -24.13 -30.03
N GLY A 73 -1.92 -23.70 -29.93
CA GLY A 73 -1.17 -23.09 -31.03
C GLY A 73 -1.81 -21.79 -31.53
N ALA A 74 -2.23 -20.92 -30.60
CA ALA A 74 -2.70 -19.58 -30.93
C ALA A 74 -1.52 -18.63 -31.18
N ASP A 75 -1.64 -17.71 -32.13
CA ASP A 75 -0.65 -16.67 -32.42
C ASP A 75 -0.86 -15.42 -31.55
N ALA A 76 -2.10 -15.22 -31.11
CA ALA A 76 -2.52 -14.00 -30.45
C ALA A 76 -3.62 -14.25 -29.43
N ILE A 77 -3.74 -13.35 -28.46
CA ILE A 77 -4.80 -13.35 -27.44
C ILE A 77 -5.63 -12.07 -27.58
N HIS A 78 -6.94 -12.22 -27.73
CA HIS A 78 -7.91 -11.13 -27.68
C HIS A 78 -8.55 -11.06 -26.29
N PRO A 79 -8.30 -10.01 -25.50
CA PRO A 79 -8.81 -9.93 -24.13
C PRO A 79 -10.22 -9.32 -24.05
N GLY A 80 -10.74 -8.73 -25.15
CA GLY A 80 -12.05 -8.09 -25.17
C GLY A 80 -12.08 -6.85 -24.28
N TYR A 81 -13.03 -6.79 -23.35
CA TYR A 81 -13.13 -5.75 -22.33
C TYR A 81 -13.34 -6.35 -20.93
N GLY A 82 -12.96 -5.63 -19.87
CA GLY A 82 -12.93 -6.21 -18.52
C GLY A 82 -11.81 -7.24 -18.37
N PHE A 83 -11.82 -8.00 -17.27
CA PHE A 83 -10.79 -9.00 -16.95
C PHE A 83 -9.36 -8.48 -17.14
N LEU A 84 -8.59 -9.06 -18.07
CA LEU A 84 -7.19 -8.76 -18.31
C LEU A 84 -6.97 -7.72 -19.45
N SER A 85 -8.04 -7.14 -20.00
CA SER A 85 -7.94 -6.24 -21.18
C SER A 85 -7.19 -4.92 -20.96
N GLU A 86 -7.00 -4.49 -19.71
CA GLU A 86 -6.24 -3.29 -19.35
C GLU A 86 -4.94 -3.63 -18.59
N ARG A 87 -4.59 -4.92 -18.49
CA ARG A 87 -3.45 -5.39 -17.69
C ARG A 87 -2.15 -5.32 -18.49
N ALA A 88 -1.35 -4.28 -18.23
CA ALA A 88 -0.06 -4.08 -18.87
C ALA A 88 0.94 -5.23 -18.62
N ASP A 89 0.87 -5.88 -17.46
CA ASP A 89 1.66 -7.06 -17.14
C ASP A 89 1.23 -8.27 -17.98
N PHE A 90 -0.06 -8.53 -18.13
CA PHE A 90 -0.55 -9.59 -19.01
C PHE A 90 -0.12 -9.40 -20.47
N ALA A 91 -0.17 -8.17 -20.98
CA ALA A 91 0.33 -7.87 -22.33
C ALA A 91 1.85 -8.09 -22.47
N ARG A 92 2.65 -7.78 -21.43
CA ARG A 92 4.09 -8.13 -21.40
C ARG A 92 4.32 -9.63 -21.38
N ASP A 93 3.55 -10.35 -20.58
CA ASP A 93 3.68 -11.80 -20.44
C ASP A 93 3.31 -12.50 -21.76
N CYS A 94 2.27 -12.03 -22.47
CA CYS A 94 1.97 -12.47 -23.83
C CYS A 94 3.17 -12.27 -24.77
N ALA A 95 3.75 -11.06 -24.78
CA ALA A 95 4.89 -10.75 -25.64
C ALA A 95 6.14 -11.61 -25.29
N ALA A 96 6.41 -11.83 -24.00
CA ALA A 96 7.48 -12.70 -23.52
C ALA A 96 7.27 -14.17 -23.92
N ALA A 97 6.01 -14.59 -24.00
CA ALA A 97 5.59 -15.90 -24.49
C ALA A 97 5.57 -15.99 -26.04
N GLY A 98 5.88 -14.91 -26.76
CA GLY A 98 5.82 -14.89 -28.23
C GLY A 98 4.39 -14.84 -28.80
N LEU A 99 3.40 -14.49 -27.98
CA LEU A 99 2.01 -14.29 -28.36
C LEU A 99 1.73 -12.79 -28.57
N VAL A 100 0.93 -12.45 -29.58
CA VAL A 100 0.50 -11.07 -29.80
C VAL A 100 -0.72 -10.74 -28.93
N PHE A 101 -0.59 -9.74 -28.07
CA PHE A 101 -1.75 -9.17 -27.38
C PHE A 101 -2.54 -8.27 -28.34
N ILE A 102 -3.82 -8.57 -28.58
CA ILE A 102 -4.68 -7.77 -29.47
C ILE A 102 -5.21 -6.55 -28.70
N GLY A 103 -4.38 -5.52 -28.64
CA GLY A 103 -4.63 -4.27 -27.94
C GLY A 103 -3.45 -3.29 -28.07
N PRO A 104 -3.45 -2.18 -27.31
CA PRO A 104 -2.32 -1.25 -27.25
C PRO A 104 -1.06 -1.91 -26.64
N THR A 105 0.10 -1.26 -26.80
CA THR A 105 1.35 -1.79 -26.24
C THR A 105 1.33 -1.81 -24.71
N PRO A 106 2.15 -2.64 -24.05
CA PRO A 106 2.20 -2.65 -22.59
C PRO A 106 2.55 -1.30 -21.95
N GLU A 107 3.37 -0.49 -22.62
CA GLU A 107 3.73 0.86 -22.17
C GLU A 107 2.54 1.81 -22.29
N GLN A 108 1.76 1.69 -23.37
CA GLN A 108 0.54 2.47 -23.58
C GLN A 108 -0.55 2.09 -22.57
N LEU A 109 -0.71 0.78 -22.28
CA LEU A 109 -1.59 0.28 -21.23
C LEU A 109 -1.18 0.80 -19.86
N ALA A 110 0.12 0.76 -19.51
CA ALA A 110 0.61 1.26 -18.24
C ALA A 110 0.43 2.77 -18.09
N LEU A 111 0.68 3.54 -19.16
CA LEU A 111 0.56 5.00 -19.16
C LEU A 111 -0.89 5.46 -19.05
N LEU A 112 -1.80 4.85 -19.82
CA LEU A 112 -3.20 5.27 -19.87
C LEU A 112 -4.05 4.64 -18.76
N GLY A 113 -3.66 3.47 -18.24
CA GLY A 113 -4.27 2.85 -17.07
C GLY A 113 -3.95 3.54 -15.73
N ASP A 114 -2.93 4.41 -15.72
CA ASP A 114 -2.61 5.27 -14.58
C ASP A 114 -3.22 6.68 -14.78
N LYS A 115 -4.19 7.02 -13.91
CA LYS A 115 -4.91 8.30 -13.99
C LYS A 115 -3.99 9.52 -13.87
N ALA A 116 -2.96 9.46 -13.04
CA ALA A 116 -2.03 10.58 -12.87
C ALA A 116 -1.18 10.77 -14.13
N GLN A 117 -0.69 9.68 -14.71
CA GLN A 117 0.10 9.72 -15.95
C GLN A 117 -0.74 10.14 -17.16
N ALA A 118 -1.97 9.65 -17.29
CA ALA A 118 -2.91 10.04 -18.34
C ALA A 118 -3.26 11.55 -18.28
N ARG A 119 -3.48 12.08 -17.06
CA ARG A 119 -3.68 13.53 -16.85
C ARG A 119 -2.44 14.34 -17.19
N ALA A 120 -1.26 13.87 -16.77
CA ALA A 120 0.00 14.52 -17.14
C ALA A 120 0.21 14.54 -18.67
N LEU A 121 -0.20 13.49 -19.38
CA LEU A 121 -0.21 13.48 -20.85
C LEU A 121 -1.17 14.53 -21.41
N ALA A 122 -2.41 14.59 -20.91
CA ALA A 122 -3.39 15.60 -21.33
C ALA A 122 -2.84 17.02 -21.17
N GLN A 123 -2.24 17.32 -20.01
CA GLN A 123 -1.62 18.62 -19.75
C GLN A 123 -0.47 18.93 -20.71
N ARG A 124 0.43 17.98 -20.98
CA ARG A 124 1.52 18.15 -21.98
C ARG A 124 0.98 18.41 -23.39
N CYS A 125 -0.14 17.80 -23.74
CA CYS A 125 -0.82 17.98 -25.02
C CYS A 125 -1.69 19.24 -25.08
N GLY A 126 -1.76 20.05 -24.02
CA GLY A 126 -2.61 21.24 -23.96
C GLY A 126 -4.10 20.93 -23.92
N VAL A 127 -4.49 19.71 -23.50
CA VAL A 127 -5.89 19.31 -23.35
C VAL A 127 -6.38 19.76 -21.97
N PRO A 128 -7.52 20.48 -21.88
CA PRO A 128 -8.04 20.98 -20.60
C PRO A 128 -8.33 19.85 -19.60
N LEU A 129 -8.04 20.11 -18.31
CA LEU A 129 -8.37 19.24 -17.18
C LEU A 129 -9.30 19.97 -16.22
N LEU A 130 -10.07 19.23 -15.41
CA LEU A 130 -10.78 19.83 -14.30
C LEU A 130 -9.78 20.40 -13.28
N PRO A 131 -9.97 21.67 -12.83
CA PRO A 131 -9.23 22.18 -11.69
C PRO A 131 -9.42 21.23 -10.50
N GLY A 132 -8.33 20.85 -9.84
CA GLY A 132 -8.36 19.91 -8.73
C GLY A 132 -7.05 19.88 -7.97
N SER A 133 -7.02 19.14 -6.88
CA SER A 133 -5.82 18.97 -6.07
C SER A 133 -4.78 18.08 -6.78
N PRO A 134 -3.47 18.33 -6.59
CA PRO A 134 -2.40 17.53 -7.21
C PRO A 134 -2.24 16.13 -6.58
N GLY A 135 -2.93 15.84 -5.48
CA GLY A 135 -2.87 14.58 -4.74
C GLY A 135 -3.97 14.49 -3.68
N ALA A 136 -3.78 13.57 -2.73
CA ALA A 136 -4.70 13.41 -1.60
C ALA A 136 -4.77 14.69 -0.77
N VAL A 137 -5.97 15.07 -0.34
CA VAL A 137 -6.25 16.26 0.46
C VAL A 137 -6.89 15.90 1.79
N THR A 138 -6.60 16.70 2.80
CA THR A 138 -7.29 16.72 4.10
C THR A 138 -8.68 17.34 3.96
N LEU A 139 -9.51 17.19 5.00
CA LEU A 139 -10.83 17.84 5.05
C LEU A 139 -10.69 19.37 4.99
N ASP A 140 -9.72 19.95 5.69
CA ASP A 140 -9.48 21.40 5.73
C ASP A 140 -9.02 21.95 4.37
N GLU A 141 -8.15 21.22 3.67
CA GLU A 141 -7.75 21.56 2.30
C GLU A 141 -8.94 21.47 1.34
N THR A 142 -9.83 20.49 1.56
CA THR A 142 -11.08 20.38 0.77
C THR A 142 -12.03 21.55 1.04
N GLN A 143 -12.17 21.98 2.30
CA GLN A 143 -12.96 23.16 2.67
C GLN A 143 -12.42 24.41 1.98
N THR A 144 -11.10 24.60 2.03
CA THR A 144 -10.42 25.71 1.37
C THR A 144 -10.64 25.69 -0.14
N PHE A 145 -10.52 24.51 -0.76
CA PHE A 145 -10.74 24.34 -2.19
C PHE A 145 -12.20 24.62 -2.59
N LEU A 146 -13.18 24.15 -1.80
CA LEU A 146 -14.61 24.42 -2.00
C LEU A 146 -14.92 25.93 -1.93
N ALA A 147 -14.39 26.64 -0.94
CA ALA A 147 -14.56 28.08 -0.81
C ALA A 147 -14.00 28.85 -2.03
N ALA A 148 -12.88 28.38 -2.58
CA ALA A 148 -12.26 28.98 -3.78
C ALA A 148 -13.06 28.77 -5.08
N GLN A 149 -14.01 27.83 -5.12
CA GLN A 149 -14.81 27.56 -6.34
C GLN A 149 -15.95 28.55 -6.58
N GLY A 150 -16.19 29.52 -5.69
CA GLY A 150 -17.18 30.58 -5.90
C GLY A 150 -18.62 30.07 -6.13
N GLY A 151 -18.98 28.93 -5.54
CA GLY A 151 -20.32 28.33 -5.63
C GLY A 151 -20.47 27.17 -6.62
N ALA A 152 -19.45 26.83 -7.42
CA ALA A 152 -19.55 25.72 -8.38
C ALA A 152 -19.57 24.31 -7.75
N GLY A 153 -19.24 24.18 -6.45
CA GLY A 153 -19.14 22.91 -5.75
C GLY A 153 -17.87 22.10 -6.09
N VAL A 154 -17.66 20.99 -5.39
CA VAL A 154 -16.51 20.09 -5.56
C VAL A 154 -16.96 18.64 -5.69
N MET A 155 -16.15 17.84 -6.38
CA MET A 155 -16.27 16.38 -6.44
C MET A 155 -15.10 15.78 -5.67
N ILE A 156 -15.39 15.10 -4.56
CA ILE A 156 -14.42 14.29 -3.81
C ILE A 156 -14.30 12.95 -4.52
N LYS A 157 -13.09 12.46 -4.75
CA LYS A 157 -12.80 11.20 -5.43
C LYS A 157 -11.72 10.42 -4.70
N ALA A 158 -11.87 9.10 -4.59
CA ALA A 158 -10.80 8.22 -4.11
C ALA A 158 -9.58 8.29 -5.05
N VAL A 159 -8.37 8.35 -4.48
CA VAL A 159 -7.10 8.38 -5.26
C VAL A 159 -6.92 7.08 -6.05
N SER A 160 -7.31 5.96 -5.45
CA SER A 160 -7.36 4.65 -6.10
C SER A 160 -8.83 4.31 -6.33
N GLY A 161 -9.28 4.28 -7.59
CA GLY A 161 -10.66 3.92 -7.90
C GLY A 161 -11.04 4.05 -9.37
N GLY A 162 -11.79 3.07 -9.88
CA GLY A 162 -12.41 3.06 -11.20
C GLY A 162 -13.91 2.73 -11.09
N GLY A 163 -14.70 3.09 -12.12
CA GLY A 163 -16.11 2.69 -12.21
C GLY A 163 -17.06 3.32 -11.18
N GLY A 164 -16.87 4.59 -10.81
CA GLY A 164 -17.89 5.31 -10.05
C GLY A 164 -17.86 5.20 -8.52
N ARG A 165 -17.14 4.21 -7.98
CA ARG A 165 -17.10 3.93 -6.53
C ARG A 165 -16.15 4.89 -5.82
N GLY A 166 -16.55 5.40 -4.65
CA GLY A 166 -15.73 6.36 -3.89
C GLY A 166 -15.67 7.76 -4.52
N MET A 167 -16.80 8.28 -5.03
CA MET A 167 -16.92 9.67 -5.45
C MET A 167 -18.15 10.34 -4.82
N ARG A 168 -18.04 11.62 -4.44
CA ARG A 168 -19.14 12.41 -3.84
C ARG A 168 -19.11 13.86 -4.30
N ALA A 169 -20.22 14.33 -4.87
CA ALA A 169 -20.42 15.75 -5.16
C ALA A 169 -20.84 16.49 -3.88
N VAL A 170 -20.23 17.63 -3.61
CA VAL A 170 -20.48 18.48 -2.44
C VAL A 170 -20.66 19.92 -2.91
N ARG A 171 -21.77 20.55 -2.51
CA ARG A 171 -22.08 21.94 -2.87
C ARG A 171 -21.94 22.88 -1.68
N ASN A 172 -22.39 22.42 -0.52
CA ASN A 172 -22.46 23.20 0.70
C ASN A 172 -21.38 22.72 1.67
N ALA A 173 -20.80 23.64 2.44
CA ALA A 173 -19.78 23.32 3.43
C ALA A 173 -20.31 22.33 4.50
N ASP A 174 -21.60 22.42 4.84
CA ASP A 174 -22.26 21.57 5.86
C ASP A 174 -22.27 20.08 5.49
N GLU A 175 -22.30 19.76 4.20
CA GLU A 175 -22.33 18.38 3.70
C GLU A 175 -20.93 17.77 3.58
N LEU A 176 -19.89 18.62 3.66
CA LEU A 176 -18.54 18.25 3.24
C LEU A 176 -17.91 17.20 4.16
N ALA A 177 -17.99 17.38 5.47
CA ALA A 177 -17.37 16.45 6.43
C ALA A 177 -17.94 15.02 6.28
N ALA A 178 -19.27 14.91 6.18
CA ALA A 178 -19.95 13.63 6.01
C ALA A 178 -19.67 13.00 4.63
N ALA A 179 -19.55 13.80 3.57
CA ALA A 179 -19.20 13.31 2.24
C ALA A 179 -17.74 12.84 2.15
N TYR A 180 -16.83 13.58 2.78
CA TYR A 180 -15.40 13.27 2.86
C TYR A 180 -15.16 11.94 3.60
N GLU A 181 -15.71 11.78 4.80
CA GLU A 181 -15.54 10.54 5.58
C GLU A 181 -16.20 9.32 4.92
N ARG A 182 -17.37 9.51 4.29
CA ARG A 182 -17.99 8.43 3.49
C ARG A 182 -17.12 8.04 2.31
N CYS A 183 -16.56 9.01 1.60
CA CYS A 183 -15.68 8.76 0.46
C CYS A 183 -14.40 8.04 0.88
N ARG A 184 -13.79 8.44 2.01
CA ARG A 184 -12.63 7.75 2.61
C ARG A 184 -12.95 6.34 3.09
N GLY A 185 -14.08 6.17 3.76
CA GLY A 185 -14.55 4.86 4.23
C GLY A 185 -14.79 3.89 3.08
N GLU A 186 -15.42 4.34 1.99
CA GLU A 186 -15.58 3.55 0.76
C GLU A 186 -14.23 3.26 0.09
N ALA A 187 -13.34 4.25 -0.01
CA ALA A 187 -12.01 4.06 -0.58
C ALA A 187 -11.21 3.01 0.21
N ARG A 188 -11.23 3.09 1.55
CA ARG A 188 -10.57 2.14 2.46
C ARG A 188 -11.15 0.74 2.32
N ALA A 189 -12.48 0.60 2.29
CA ALA A 189 -13.14 -0.68 2.17
C ALA A 189 -12.95 -1.34 0.80
N ALA A 190 -12.89 -0.54 -0.28
CA ALA A 190 -12.79 -1.05 -1.65
C ALA A 190 -11.35 -1.23 -2.15
N PHE A 191 -10.42 -0.39 -1.71
CA PHE A 191 -9.07 -0.30 -2.28
C PHE A 191 -7.93 -0.35 -1.25
N GLY A 192 -8.24 -0.42 0.06
CA GLY A 192 -7.25 -0.48 1.13
C GLY A 192 -6.47 0.82 1.36
N VAL A 193 -6.76 1.87 0.59
CA VAL A 193 -6.15 3.21 0.67
C VAL A 193 -7.27 4.21 0.92
N ASP A 194 -7.12 5.10 1.89
CA ASP A 194 -8.15 6.07 2.31
C ASP A 194 -7.93 7.49 1.77
N GLY A 195 -6.90 7.69 0.94
CA GLY A 195 -6.63 8.97 0.30
C GLY A 195 -7.73 9.38 -0.68
N VAL A 196 -8.20 10.62 -0.58
CA VAL A 196 -9.16 11.24 -1.51
C VAL A 196 -8.60 12.55 -2.07
N TYR A 197 -8.85 12.84 -3.34
CA TYR A 197 -8.53 14.10 -4.01
C TYR A 197 -9.83 14.83 -4.39
N VAL A 198 -9.72 16.12 -4.74
CA VAL A 198 -10.89 16.96 -5.03
C VAL A 198 -10.76 17.63 -6.38
N GLU A 199 -11.87 17.73 -7.10
CA GLU A 199 -11.97 18.45 -8.37
C GLU A 199 -13.14 19.44 -8.32
N ARG A 200 -13.10 20.49 -9.12
CA ARG A 200 -14.26 21.36 -9.37
C ARG A 200 -15.40 20.51 -9.92
N LEU A 201 -16.60 20.68 -9.38
CA LEU A 201 -17.79 20.00 -9.87
C LEU A 201 -18.26 20.67 -11.18
N MET A 202 -18.51 19.86 -12.21
CA MET A 202 -19.15 20.30 -13.46
C MET A 202 -20.61 19.86 -13.45
N GLU A 203 -21.54 20.80 -13.25
CA GLU A 203 -22.92 20.45 -12.92
C GLU A 203 -23.72 19.91 -14.11
N GLY A 204 -23.61 20.58 -15.25
CA GLY A 204 -24.25 20.21 -16.52
C GLY A 204 -23.42 19.23 -17.35
N ALA A 205 -22.54 18.47 -16.70
CA ALA A 205 -21.60 17.59 -17.40
C ALA A 205 -22.31 16.50 -18.20
N ARG A 206 -21.96 16.43 -19.48
CA ARG A 206 -22.16 15.30 -20.38
C ARG A 206 -20.92 14.45 -20.45
N HIS A 207 -21.10 13.15 -20.56
CA HIS A 207 -20.00 12.22 -20.76
C HIS A 207 -19.89 11.94 -22.27
N ILE A 208 -18.86 12.50 -22.90
CA ILE A 208 -18.59 12.33 -24.32
C ILE A 208 -17.29 11.55 -24.52
N GLU A 209 -17.30 10.64 -25.48
CA GLU A 209 -16.17 9.78 -25.80
C GLU A 209 -15.77 9.95 -27.25
N VAL A 210 -14.48 9.80 -27.57
CA VAL A 210 -13.98 9.75 -28.94
C VAL A 210 -13.36 8.39 -29.22
N GLN A 211 -13.85 7.70 -30.26
CA GLN A 211 -13.27 6.45 -30.75
C GLN A 211 -12.00 6.71 -31.55
N VAL A 212 -10.87 6.21 -31.07
CA VAL A 212 -9.57 6.33 -31.75
C VAL A 212 -9.06 4.95 -32.18
N LEU A 213 -8.42 4.90 -33.34
CA LEU A 213 -7.60 3.78 -33.80
C LEU A 213 -6.21 4.30 -34.19
N GLY A 214 -5.18 3.48 -34.02
CA GLY A 214 -3.83 3.79 -34.46
C GLY A 214 -3.04 2.55 -34.89
N ASP A 215 -2.04 2.74 -35.73
CA ASP A 215 -1.14 1.67 -36.20
C ASP A 215 0.31 1.86 -35.71
N GLY A 216 0.52 2.74 -34.73
CA GLY A 216 1.85 3.12 -34.23
C GLY A 216 2.55 4.20 -35.06
N HIS A 217 2.00 4.56 -36.23
CA HIS A 217 2.48 5.64 -37.09
C HIS A 217 1.44 6.74 -37.23
N ASP A 218 0.25 6.35 -37.70
CA ASP A 218 -0.90 7.20 -37.93
C ASP A 218 -2.00 6.90 -36.90
N VAL A 219 -2.83 7.90 -36.63
CA VAL A 219 -4.03 7.76 -35.79
C VAL A 219 -5.24 8.40 -36.48
N ILE A 220 -6.39 7.79 -36.30
CA ILE A 220 -7.68 8.22 -36.83
C ILE A 220 -8.73 8.21 -35.73
N ALA A 221 -9.63 9.19 -35.76
CA ALA A 221 -10.83 9.20 -34.93
C ALA A 221 -12.02 8.93 -35.83
N LEU A 222 -12.87 7.96 -35.46
CA LEU A 222 -14.08 7.69 -36.22
C LEU A 222 -15.17 8.71 -35.88
N GLY A 223 -15.38 8.98 -34.59
CA GLY A 223 -16.34 9.97 -34.13
C GLY A 223 -16.59 9.84 -32.65
N GLU A 224 -17.59 10.58 -32.17
CA GLU A 224 -17.94 10.64 -30.76
C GLU A 224 -19.17 9.83 -30.36
N ARG A 225 -19.22 9.44 -29.09
CA ARG A 225 -20.39 8.85 -28.42
C ARG A 225 -20.80 9.70 -27.22
N ASP A 226 -22.10 9.80 -26.98
CA ASP A 226 -22.70 10.41 -25.79
C ASP A 226 -23.14 9.29 -24.84
N CYS A 227 -22.43 9.18 -23.73
CA CYS A 227 -22.63 8.17 -22.68
C CYS A 227 -23.18 8.81 -21.39
N THR A 228 -23.88 9.94 -21.53
CA THR A 228 -24.38 10.75 -20.40
C THR A 228 -25.44 10.01 -19.57
N LEU A 229 -26.22 9.11 -20.17
CA LEU A 229 -27.32 8.40 -19.50
C LEU A 229 -26.79 7.17 -18.75
N GLN A 230 -26.41 7.44 -17.50
CA GLN A 230 -25.82 6.46 -16.58
C GLN A 230 -26.59 6.43 -15.25
N ARG A 231 -26.59 5.28 -14.58
CA ARG A 231 -27.10 5.07 -13.22
C ARG A 231 -25.94 4.75 -12.29
N ARG A 232 -25.66 5.60 -11.30
CA ARG A 232 -24.53 5.39 -10.38
C ARG A 232 -23.24 5.03 -11.13
N PHE A 233 -22.98 5.77 -12.23
CA PHE A 233 -21.85 5.60 -13.14
C PHE A 233 -21.85 4.34 -14.03
N GLN A 234 -22.92 3.54 -14.01
CA GLN A 234 -23.13 2.46 -14.98
C GLN A 234 -23.88 3.00 -16.20
N LYS A 235 -23.25 2.96 -17.37
CA LYS A 235 -23.85 3.39 -18.64
C LYS A 235 -25.05 2.51 -18.99
N LEU A 236 -26.17 3.12 -19.37
CA LEU A 236 -27.41 2.41 -19.73
C LEU A 236 -27.85 2.69 -21.17
N VAL A 237 -27.62 3.92 -21.64
CA VAL A 237 -27.96 4.36 -22.99
C VAL A 237 -26.81 5.16 -23.57
N GLU A 238 -26.39 4.79 -24.77
CA GLU A 238 -25.32 5.45 -25.51
C GLU A 238 -25.80 5.89 -26.88
N ILE A 239 -25.34 7.06 -27.34
CA ILE A 239 -25.81 7.67 -28.60
C ILE A 239 -24.60 8.05 -29.45
N ALA A 240 -24.63 7.75 -30.77
CA ALA A 240 -23.62 8.21 -31.73
C ALA A 240 -24.27 8.78 -32.99
N PRO A 241 -23.78 9.90 -33.55
CA PRO A 241 -23.01 10.94 -32.85
C PRO A 241 -23.85 11.61 -31.75
N SER A 242 -23.25 12.47 -30.90
CA SER A 242 -24.04 13.20 -29.91
C SER A 242 -24.98 14.21 -30.60
N PRO A 243 -26.30 14.22 -30.29
CA PRO A 243 -27.25 15.13 -30.90
C PRO A 243 -27.14 16.57 -30.39
N VAL A 244 -26.38 16.81 -29.30
CA VAL A 244 -26.29 18.11 -28.62
C VAL A 244 -25.01 18.88 -28.98
N LEU A 245 -23.97 18.20 -29.46
CA LEU A 245 -22.69 18.85 -29.75
C LEU A 245 -22.75 19.69 -31.03
N THR A 246 -22.34 20.96 -30.91
CA THR A 246 -22.05 21.80 -32.07
C THR A 246 -20.84 21.25 -32.83
N GLU A 247 -20.79 21.51 -34.13
CA GLU A 247 -19.68 21.03 -34.96
C GLU A 247 -18.33 21.56 -34.49
N ALA A 248 -18.27 22.82 -34.05
CA ALA A 248 -17.04 23.41 -33.52
C ALA A 248 -16.55 22.68 -32.26
N LEU A 249 -17.46 22.32 -31.34
CA LEU A 249 -17.10 21.60 -30.12
C LEU A 249 -16.69 20.15 -30.43
N ARG A 250 -17.40 19.48 -31.35
CA ARG A 250 -17.04 18.14 -31.85
C ARG A 250 -15.62 18.12 -32.40
N GLN A 251 -15.26 19.05 -33.27
CA GLN A 251 -13.92 19.13 -33.85
C GLN A 251 -12.85 19.37 -32.78
N ARG A 252 -13.13 20.16 -31.74
CA ARG A 252 -12.20 20.37 -30.62
C ARG A 252 -11.96 19.10 -29.80
N LEU A 253 -13.01 18.33 -29.52
CA LEU A 253 -12.92 17.05 -28.79
C LEU A 253 -12.10 16.03 -29.59
N ILE A 254 -12.41 15.90 -30.89
CA ILE A 254 -11.70 15.00 -31.80
C ILE A 254 -10.22 15.41 -31.91
N ALA A 255 -9.93 16.70 -32.07
CA ALA A 255 -8.56 17.20 -32.13
C ALA A 255 -7.79 16.93 -30.84
N ALA A 256 -8.42 17.08 -29.67
CA ALA A 256 -7.81 16.79 -28.38
C ALA A 256 -7.45 15.29 -28.24
N ALA A 257 -8.39 14.39 -28.56
CA ALA A 257 -8.17 12.95 -28.54
C ALA A 257 -7.04 12.53 -29.49
N LEU A 258 -7.06 13.03 -30.74
CA LEU A 258 -6.01 12.77 -31.71
C LEU A 258 -4.65 13.36 -31.29
N GLY A 259 -4.63 14.53 -30.66
CA GLY A 259 -3.41 15.15 -30.14
C GLY A 259 -2.73 14.26 -29.09
N MET A 260 -3.51 13.74 -28.15
CA MET A 260 -3.00 12.80 -27.13
C MET A 260 -2.56 11.47 -27.75
N ALA A 261 -3.35 10.90 -28.66
CA ALA A 261 -3.01 9.64 -29.33
C ALA A 261 -1.72 9.74 -30.16
N ARG A 262 -1.51 10.84 -30.90
CA ARG A 262 -0.26 11.09 -31.64
C ARG A 262 0.95 11.18 -30.72
N ALA A 263 0.81 11.84 -29.57
CA ALA A 263 1.91 12.04 -28.63
C ALA A 263 2.47 10.72 -28.08
N VAL A 264 1.66 9.66 -28.02
CA VAL A 264 2.07 8.32 -27.56
C VAL A 264 2.24 7.30 -28.69
N ARG A 265 2.15 7.74 -29.96
CA ARG A 265 2.14 6.86 -31.13
C ARG A 265 1.18 5.69 -30.95
N TYR A 266 -0.06 6.02 -30.61
CA TYR A 266 -1.04 5.06 -30.16
C TYR A 266 -1.20 3.89 -31.14
N GLN A 267 -1.26 2.67 -30.61
CA GLN A 267 -1.47 1.46 -31.39
C GLN A 267 -2.81 0.82 -31.03
N ASN A 268 -3.43 0.20 -32.01
CA ASN A 268 -4.68 -0.52 -31.88
C ASN A 268 -5.86 0.43 -31.58
N LEU A 269 -6.83 0.01 -30.76
CA LEU A 269 -8.05 0.75 -30.48
C LEU A 269 -8.05 1.36 -29.07
N GLY A 270 -8.66 2.52 -28.92
CA GLY A 270 -8.88 3.13 -27.59
C GLY A 270 -9.96 4.19 -27.61
N THR A 271 -10.50 4.48 -26.43
CA THR A 271 -11.49 5.53 -26.25
C THR A 271 -10.91 6.63 -25.37
N PHE A 272 -11.03 7.89 -25.80
CA PHE A 272 -10.67 9.05 -25.00
C PHE A 272 -11.95 9.71 -24.49
N GLU A 273 -12.09 9.82 -23.17
CA GLU A 273 -13.31 10.26 -22.51
C GLU A 273 -13.18 11.69 -22.00
N PHE A 274 -14.26 12.45 -22.14
CA PHE A 274 -14.35 13.87 -21.81
C PHE A 274 -15.62 14.15 -21.03
N LEU A 275 -15.52 15.10 -20.09
CA LEU A 275 -16.70 15.77 -19.56
C LEU A 275 -16.92 17.05 -20.35
N VAL A 276 -18.15 17.27 -20.80
CA VAL A 276 -18.53 18.38 -21.67
C VAL A 276 -19.68 19.14 -21.03
N ASP A 277 -19.55 20.45 -20.93
CA ASP A 277 -20.64 21.35 -20.54
C ASP A 277 -20.94 22.29 -21.71
N PRO A 278 -21.95 21.98 -22.55
CA PRO A 278 -22.28 22.80 -23.71
C PRO A 278 -22.67 24.25 -23.36
N ALA A 279 -23.08 24.52 -22.12
CA ALA A 279 -23.46 25.87 -21.67
C ALA A 279 -22.26 26.70 -21.17
N SER A 280 -21.13 26.05 -20.86
CA SER A 280 -19.94 26.71 -20.32
C SER A 280 -19.11 27.36 -21.43
N SER A 281 -18.90 28.68 -21.36
CA SER A 281 -18.00 29.40 -22.25
C SER A 281 -16.52 29.33 -21.82
N GLU A 282 -16.26 29.15 -20.52
CA GLU A 282 -14.90 29.14 -19.97
C GLU A 282 -14.22 27.77 -20.08
N LEU A 283 -14.93 26.72 -19.68
CA LEU A 283 -14.42 25.35 -19.64
C LEU A 283 -15.43 24.40 -20.32
N PRO A 284 -15.59 24.50 -21.66
CA PRO A 284 -16.63 23.76 -22.39
C PRO A 284 -16.40 22.25 -22.42
N TYR A 285 -15.15 21.80 -22.26
CA TYR A 285 -14.82 20.39 -22.09
C TYR A 285 -13.52 20.21 -21.31
N VAL A 286 -13.34 19.03 -20.75
CA VAL A 286 -12.15 18.57 -20.02
C VAL A 286 -11.92 17.09 -20.27
N PHE A 287 -10.66 16.68 -20.34
CA PHE A 287 -10.28 15.28 -20.39
C PHE A 287 -10.58 14.60 -19.05
N MET A 288 -11.21 13.42 -19.10
CA MET A 288 -11.56 12.61 -17.95
C MET A 288 -10.58 11.44 -17.77
N GLU A 289 -10.55 10.54 -18.74
CA GLU A 289 -9.66 9.38 -18.79
C GLU A 289 -9.56 8.83 -20.22
N ALA A 290 -8.69 7.85 -20.43
CA ALA A 290 -8.60 7.09 -21.67
C ALA A 290 -8.69 5.60 -21.36
N ASN A 291 -9.52 4.87 -22.09
CA ASN A 291 -9.72 3.44 -21.94
C ASN A 291 -9.00 2.72 -23.10
N PRO A 292 -7.83 2.09 -22.84
CA PRO A 292 -6.98 1.52 -23.88
C PRO A 292 -7.44 0.12 -24.31
N ARG A 293 -8.73 -0.02 -24.63
CA ARG A 293 -9.38 -1.27 -25.01
C ARG A 293 -10.66 -1.02 -25.80
N LEU A 294 -11.25 -2.10 -26.31
CA LEU A 294 -12.62 -2.07 -26.81
C LEU A 294 -13.61 -1.73 -25.68
N GLN A 295 -14.68 -1.03 -26.02
CA GLN A 295 -15.77 -0.73 -25.10
C GLN A 295 -17.05 -1.44 -25.52
N VAL A 296 -17.94 -1.68 -24.56
CA VAL A 296 -19.24 -2.37 -24.78
C VAL A 296 -20.03 -1.65 -25.89
N GLU A 297 -19.97 -0.33 -25.83
CA GLU A 297 -20.65 0.64 -26.67
C GLU A 297 -20.00 0.90 -28.04
N HIS A 298 -18.94 0.15 -28.42
CA HIS A 298 -18.30 0.30 -29.74
C HIS A 298 -19.29 0.11 -30.90
N THR A 299 -20.35 -0.69 -30.69
CA THR A 299 -21.34 -1.09 -31.70
C THR A 299 -22.12 0.09 -32.31
N ILE A 300 -22.35 1.18 -31.57
CA ILE A 300 -23.01 2.38 -32.13
C ILE A 300 -22.06 3.17 -33.04
N THR A 301 -20.74 3.12 -32.78
CA THR A 301 -19.75 3.63 -33.72
C THR A 301 -19.71 2.76 -34.98
N GLU A 302 -19.72 1.42 -34.84
CA GLU A 302 -19.78 0.54 -36.02
C GLU A 302 -21.03 0.82 -36.88
N ALA A 303 -22.20 0.95 -36.25
CA ALA A 303 -23.46 1.16 -36.96
C ALA A 303 -23.51 2.49 -37.74
N VAL A 304 -22.89 3.55 -37.20
CA VAL A 304 -22.92 4.89 -37.79
C VAL A 304 -21.84 5.05 -38.86
N PHE A 305 -20.66 4.45 -38.67
CA PHE A 305 -19.50 4.65 -39.54
C PHE A 305 -19.27 3.51 -40.53
N GLY A 306 -19.91 2.35 -40.34
CA GLY A 306 -19.76 1.18 -41.20
C GLY A 306 -18.38 0.51 -41.10
N VAL A 307 -17.70 0.70 -39.98
CA VAL A 307 -16.38 0.10 -39.70
C VAL A 307 -16.57 -1.02 -38.69
N ASP A 308 -16.13 -2.24 -39.01
CA ASP A 308 -16.02 -3.32 -38.01
C ASP A 308 -14.79 -3.06 -37.15
N LEU A 309 -15.02 -2.66 -35.90
CA LEU A 309 -13.96 -2.25 -34.98
C LEU A 309 -13.16 -3.44 -34.48
N VAL A 310 -13.77 -4.61 -34.31
CA VAL A 310 -13.08 -5.82 -33.84
C VAL A 310 -12.17 -6.37 -34.93
N GLN A 311 -12.63 -6.38 -36.19
CA GLN A 311 -11.79 -6.77 -37.33
C GLN A 311 -10.64 -5.78 -37.54
N ALA A 312 -10.90 -4.47 -37.42
CA ALA A 312 -9.84 -3.46 -37.45
C ALA A 312 -8.82 -3.70 -36.32
N GLN A 313 -9.30 -4.02 -35.11
CA GLN A 313 -8.47 -4.34 -33.95
C GLN A 313 -7.51 -5.51 -34.23
N ILE A 314 -8.04 -6.61 -34.76
CA ILE A 314 -7.29 -7.83 -35.07
C ILE A 314 -6.27 -7.56 -36.19
N GLN A 315 -6.68 -6.86 -37.25
CA GLN A 315 -5.80 -6.57 -38.39
C GLN A 315 -4.65 -5.62 -38.02
N LEU A 316 -4.91 -4.59 -37.20
CA LEU A 316 -3.87 -3.68 -36.70
C LEU A 316 -2.89 -4.42 -35.79
N ALA A 317 -3.37 -5.31 -34.92
CA ALA A 317 -2.50 -6.16 -34.10
C ALA A 317 -1.65 -7.11 -34.96
N ALA A 318 -2.17 -7.58 -36.10
CA ALA A 318 -1.43 -8.38 -37.08
C ALA A 318 -0.44 -7.56 -37.94
N GLY A 319 -0.25 -6.27 -37.63
CA GLY A 319 0.74 -5.40 -38.28
C GLY A 319 0.26 -4.68 -39.55
N ARG A 320 -1.04 -4.72 -39.89
CA ARG A 320 -1.61 -3.90 -40.97
C ARG A 320 -1.58 -2.42 -40.58
N ARG A 321 -1.43 -1.53 -41.56
CA ARG A 321 -1.62 -0.08 -41.38
C ARG A 321 -3.09 0.31 -41.53
N LEU A 322 -3.46 1.48 -41.03
CA LEU A 322 -4.84 2.00 -41.16
C LEU A 322 -5.30 2.02 -42.63
N ARG A 323 -4.42 2.46 -43.54
CA ARG A 323 -4.72 2.51 -44.99
C ARG A 323 -4.93 1.12 -45.60
N ASP A 324 -4.25 0.10 -45.09
CA ASP A 324 -4.37 -1.28 -45.61
C ASP A 324 -5.73 -1.88 -45.31
N ILE A 325 -6.40 -1.38 -44.27
CA ILE A 325 -7.74 -1.82 -43.83
C ILE A 325 -8.84 -0.83 -44.26
N GLY A 326 -8.53 0.07 -45.21
CA GLY A 326 -9.49 1.00 -45.79
C GLY A 326 -9.79 2.25 -44.96
N LEU A 327 -8.97 2.56 -43.95
CA LEU A 327 -9.12 3.75 -43.12
C LEU A 327 -8.02 4.77 -43.47
N ASP A 328 -8.39 5.88 -44.13
CA ASP A 328 -7.47 6.99 -44.38
C ASP A 328 -7.62 8.07 -43.31
N PRO A 329 -6.60 8.32 -42.47
CA PRO A 329 -6.60 9.43 -41.51
C PRO A 329 -6.86 10.81 -42.13
N ALA A 330 -6.53 11.00 -43.41
CA ALA A 330 -6.78 12.26 -44.13
C ALA A 330 -8.24 12.41 -44.59
N ALA A 331 -9.00 11.31 -44.64
CA ALA A 331 -10.39 11.28 -45.07
C ALA A 331 -11.19 10.29 -44.20
N PRO A 332 -11.37 10.57 -42.90
CA PRO A 332 -12.07 9.66 -42.00
C PRO A 332 -13.52 9.44 -42.43
N PRO A 333 -14.10 8.24 -42.20
CA PRO A 333 -15.49 7.96 -42.48
C PRO A 333 -16.41 8.99 -41.80
N ARG A 334 -17.46 9.42 -42.52
CA ARG A 334 -18.46 10.36 -41.98
C ARG A 334 -19.61 9.60 -41.34
N PRO A 335 -20.26 10.16 -40.29
CA PRO A 335 -21.38 9.50 -39.65
C PRO A 335 -22.58 9.43 -40.59
N GLN A 336 -23.19 8.24 -40.70
CA GLN A 336 -24.40 8.01 -41.48
C GLN A 336 -25.64 7.98 -40.58
N GLY A 337 -26.17 9.14 -40.20
CA GLY A 337 -27.33 9.24 -39.31
C GLY A 337 -26.96 9.03 -37.83
N PHE A 338 -27.89 8.47 -37.05
CA PHE A 338 -27.74 8.27 -35.60
C PHE A 338 -27.94 6.81 -35.19
N ALA A 339 -27.23 6.38 -34.16
CA ALA A 339 -27.48 5.12 -33.47
C ALA A 339 -27.67 5.35 -31.97
N ILE A 340 -28.59 4.58 -31.39
CA ILE A 340 -28.85 4.52 -29.94
C ILE A 340 -28.64 3.09 -29.50
N GLN A 341 -27.85 2.88 -28.46
CA GLN A 341 -27.72 1.60 -27.79
C GLN A 341 -28.46 1.61 -26.45
N TRP A 342 -29.17 0.52 -26.19
CA TRP A 342 -29.82 0.25 -24.92
C TRP A 342 -29.19 -0.99 -24.30
N ARG A 343 -28.65 -0.85 -23.10
CA ARG A 343 -28.14 -1.99 -22.31
C ARG A 343 -29.29 -2.69 -21.61
N ILE A 344 -29.56 -3.92 -22.02
CA ILE A 344 -30.58 -4.77 -21.43
C ILE A 344 -29.90 -5.69 -20.41
N ASN A 345 -30.17 -5.44 -19.14
CA ASN A 345 -29.56 -6.11 -17.99
C ASN A 345 -30.57 -7.05 -17.32
N ALA A 346 -30.11 -8.23 -16.92
CA ALA A 346 -30.82 -9.15 -16.03
C ALA A 346 -30.76 -8.63 -14.58
N GLU A 347 -31.50 -7.57 -14.29
CA GLU A 347 -31.55 -6.94 -12.96
C GLU A 347 -32.94 -6.34 -12.67
N THR A 348 -33.27 -6.20 -11.39
CA THR A 348 -34.36 -5.33 -10.90
C THR A 348 -33.78 -4.16 -10.11
N LEU A 349 -34.56 -3.08 -10.00
CA LEU A 349 -34.20 -1.90 -9.22
C LEU A 349 -35.10 -1.73 -8.00
N ASP A 350 -34.50 -1.39 -6.86
CA ASP A 350 -35.24 -0.84 -5.74
C ASP A 350 -35.52 0.67 -5.90
N ALA A 351 -36.32 1.23 -4.99
CA ALA A 351 -36.69 2.66 -4.99
C ALA A 351 -35.48 3.61 -4.86
N GLN A 352 -34.33 3.11 -4.43
CA GLN A 352 -33.09 3.87 -4.26
C GLN A 352 -32.14 3.68 -5.46
N GLY A 353 -32.54 2.90 -6.48
CA GLY A 353 -31.75 2.61 -7.66
C GLY A 353 -30.62 1.61 -7.45
N LYS A 354 -30.68 0.79 -6.39
CA LYS A 354 -29.79 -0.37 -6.23
C LYS A 354 -30.31 -1.50 -7.09
N ALA A 355 -29.42 -2.06 -7.90
CA ALA A 355 -29.74 -3.23 -8.71
C ALA A 355 -29.58 -4.53 -7.92
N THR A 356 -30.54 -5.45 -8.12
CA THR A 356 -30.43 -6.84 -7.70
C THR A 356 -30.40 -7.71 -8.96
N PRO A 357 -29.38 -8.57 -9.15
CA PRO A 357 -29.32 -9.48 -10.29
C PRO A 357 -30.58 -10.34 -10.37
N GLY A 358 -31.15 -10.43 -11.56
CA GLY A 358 -32.22 -11.38 -11.86
C GLY A 358 -31.65 -12.80 -11.96
N SER A 359 -32.30 -13.76 -11.31
CA SER A 359 -31.94 -15.18 -11.39
C SER A 359 -33.09 -15.99 -12.00
N GLY A 360 -32.76 -17.00 -12.80
CA GLY A 360 -33.73 -17.92 -13.37
C GLY A 360 -33.37 -18.34 -14.80
N THR A 361 -34.29 -19.04 -15.44
CA THR A 361 -34.14 -19.49 -16.83
C THR A 361 -34.93 -18.58 -17.76
N LEU A 362 -34.33 -18.23 -18.90
CA LEU A 362 -34.99 -17.47 -19.96
C LEU A 362 -36.02 -18.35 -20.66
N ASN A 363 -37.29 -18.29 -20.24
CA ASN A 363 -38.37 -19.07 -20.83
C ASN A 363 -38.71 -18.59 -22.25
N ARG A 364 -38.59 -17.28 -22.47
CA ARG A 364 -38.80 -16.64 -23.77
C ARG A 364 -37.73 -15.56 -23.95
N PHE A 365 -37.15 -15.50 -25.15
CA PHE A 365 -36.13 -14.51 -25.48
C PHE A 365 -36.25 -14.13 -26.96
N ASP A 366 -37.22 -13.26 -27.26
CA ASP A 366 -37.48 -12.78 -28.61
C ASP A 366 -36.77 -11.45 -28.82
N VAL A 367 -35.69 -11.49 -29.59
CA VAL A 367 -34.94 -10.29 -29.94
C VAL A 367 -35.68 -9.48 -31.01
N PRO A 368 -35.68 -8.14 -30.93
CA PRO A 368 -36.25 -7.31 -31.98
C PRO A 368 -35.41 -7.41 -33.25
N THR A 369 -36.07 -7.38 -34.40
CA THR A 369 -35.43 -7.52 -35.72
C THR A 369 -35.88 -6.43 -36.71
N GLY A 370 -35.35 -6.46 -37.92
CA GLY A 370 -35.71 -5.56 -39.01
C GLY A 370 -34.68 -4.46 -39.30
N PRO A 371 -34.94 -3.61 -40.31
CA PRO A 371 -33.94 -2.66 -40.79
C PRO A 371 -33.45 -1.69 -39.71
N GLY A 372 -32.14 -1.60 -39.56
CA GLY A 372 -31.46 -0.75 -38.58
C GLY A 372 -31.60 -1.22 -37.14
N ILE A 373 -31.99 -2.47 -36.89
CA ILE A 373 -31.95 -3.10 -35.57
C ILE A 373 -30.84 -4.15 -35.57
N ARG A 374 -29.92 -4.05 -34.61
CA ARG A 374 -28.89 -5.04 -34.31
C ARG A 374 -28.97 -5.40 -32.83
N VAL A 375 -28.81 -6.67 -32.50
CA VAL A 375 -28.77 -7.14 -31.11
C VAL A 375 -27.53 -7.99 -30.91
N ASP A 376 -26.65 -7.53 -30.05
CA ASP A 376 -25.47 -8.28 -29.61
C ASP A 376 -25.79 -8.85 -28.22
N THR A 377 -25.90 -10.17 -28.10
CA THR A 377 -26.44 -10.84 -26.91
C THR A 377 -25.76 -12.17 -26.69
N HIS A 378 -25.74 -12.62 -25.44
CA HIS A 378 -25.43 -14.00 -25.07
C HIS A 378 -26.64 -14.73 -24.46
N GLY A 379 -27.79 -14.07 -24.37
CA GLY A 379 -29.07 -14.67 -23.97
C GLY A 379 -29.72 -15.45 -25.10
N PHE A 380 -30.34 -16.57 -24.76
CA PHE A 380 -31.17 -17.40 -25.64
C PHE A 380 -32.24 -18.12 -24.80
N ALA A 381 -33.32 -18.58 -25.44
CA ALA A 381 -34.37 -19.31 -24.75
C ALA A 381 -33.82 -20.64 -24.16
N GLY A 382 -34.07 -20.89 -22.89
CA GLY A 382 -33.52 -22.00 -22.11
C GLY A 382 -32.20 -21.67 -21.40
N ALA A 383 -31.56 -20.53 -21.69
CA ALA A 383 -30.34 -20.14 -20.99
C ALA A 383 -30.63 -19.78 -19.53
N THR A 384 -29.68 -20.07 -18.65
CA THR A 384 -29.73 -19.70 -17.23
C THR A 384 -28.52 -18.82 -16.92
N PRO A 385 -28.60 -17.49 -17.17
CA PRO A 385 -27.46 -16.60 -16.95
C PRO A 385 -26.94 -16.69 -15.52
N SER A 386 -25.63 -16.91 -15.37
CA SER A 386 -25.01 -17.05 -14.05
C SER A 386 -25.07 -15.72 -13.28
N PRO A 387 -25.49 -15.73 -12.00
CA PRO A 387 -25.50 -14.53 -11.16
C PRO A 387 -24.10 -14.08 -10.73
N HIS A 388 -23.04 -14.83 -11.10
CA HIS A 388 -21.66 -14.49 -10.74
C HIS A 388 -21.04 -13.38 -11.61
N TYR A 389 -21.63 -13.06 -12.77
CA TYR A 389 -21.09 -12.09 -13.74
C TYR A 389 -21.90 -10.79 -13.78
N ASP A 390 -21.40 -9.81 -14.54
CA ASP A 390 -22.15 -8.59 -14.85
C ASP A 390 -23.50 -8.93 -15.50
N THR A 391 -24.54 -8.18 -15.13
CA THR A 391 -25.92 -8.45 -15.50
C THR A 391 -26.26 -8.14 -16.97
N LEU A 392 -25.35 -7.55 -17.75
CA LEU A 392 -25.60 -7.22 -19.16
C LEU A 392 -25.97 -8.47 -19.96
N LEU A 393 -27.24 -8.59 -20.36
CA LEU A 393 -27.77 -9.73 -21.09
C LEU A 393 -27.68 -9.52 -22.60
N ALA A 394 -28.08 -8.32 -23.05
CA ALA A 394 -28.10 -7.94 -24.46
C ALA A 394 -27.84 -6.45 -24.65
N LYS A 395 -27.31 -6.09 -25.82
CA LYS A 395 -27.17 -4.72 -26.31
C LYS A 395 -28.11 -4.56 -27.49
N LEU A 396 -29.13 -3.71 -27.35
CA LEU A 396 -30.02 -3.36 -28.45
C LEU A 396 -29.48 -2.10 -29.13
N ILE A 397 -28.99 -2.25 -30.36
CA ILE A 397 -28.46 -1.17 -31.19
C ILE A 397 -29.47 -0.79 -32.25
N VAL A 398 -29.89 0.48 -32.23
CA VAL A 398 -30.90 1.01 -33.12
C VAL A 398 -30.32 2.15 -33.93
N HIS A 399 -30.15 1.91 -35.22
CA HIS A 399 -29.60 2.85 -36.19
C HIS A 399 -30.69 3.42 -37.09
N ALA A 400 -30.62 4.70 -37.42
CA ALA A 400 -31.45 5.34 -38.43
C ALA A 400 -30.63 6.39 -39.22
N ARG A 401 -30.77 6.38 -40.55
CA ARG A 401 -30.12 7.35 -41.45
C ARG A 401 -30.72 8.78 -41.37
N GLY A 402 -31.87 8.94 -40.73
CA GLY A 402 -32.55 10.23 -40.55
C GLY A 402 -32.02 11.02 -39.36
N GLY A 403 -32.84 11.94 -38.84
CA GLY A 403 -32.55 12.65 -37.59
C GLY A 403 -32.56 11.73 -36.37
N PHE A 404 -32.05 12.24 -35.25
CA PHE A 404 -32.04 11.53 -33.97
C PHE A 404 -33.45 11.08 -33.53
N ASP A 405 -34.49 11.86 -33.85
CA ASP A 405 -35.89 11.54 -33.62
C ASP A 405 -36.33 10.23 -34.31
N ALA A 406 -35.79 9.94 -35.49
CA ALA A 406 -36.07 8.71 -36.21
C ALA A 406 -35.40 7.49 -35.54
N ALA A 407 -34.20 7.66 -34.97
CA ALA A 407 -33.54 6.62 -34.18
C ALA A 407 -34.34 6.36 -32.89
N LEU A 408 -34.77 7.41 -32.19
CA LEU A 408 -35.56 7.30 -30.95
C LEU A 408 -36.92 6.61 -31.17
N ARG A 409 -37.69 7.01 -32.20
CA ARG A 409 -38.96 6.32 -32.53
C ARG A 409 -38.75 4.85 -32.88
N ARG A 410 -37.65 4.54 -33.56
CA ARG A 410 -37.29 3.16 -33.88
C ARG A 410 -36.88 2.39 -32.61
N SER A 411 -36.22 3.05 -31.65
CA SER A 411 -35.90 2.46 -30.35
C SER A 411 -37.15 2.13 -29.56
N GLN A 412 -38.13 3.03 -29.50
CA GLN A 412 -39.42 2.77 -28.84
C GLN A 412 -40.09 1.52 -29.40
N ARG A 413 -40.15 1.38 -30.73
CA ARG A 413 -40.66 0.15 -31.38
C ARG A 413 -39.83 -1.08 -31.01
N ALA A 414 -38.50 -1.03 -31.15
CA ALA A 414 -37.64 -2.17 -30.91
C ALA A 414 -37.63 -2.63 -29.44
N LEU A 415 -37.74 -1.70 -28.49
CA LEU A 415 -37.88 -2.01 -27.07
C LEU A 415 -39.26 -2.62 -26.75
N ALA A 416 -40.31 -2.24 -27.48
CA ALA A 416 -41.63 -2.88 -27.36
C ALA A 416 -41.65 -4.29 -27.97
N ASP A 417 -40.89 -4.52 -29.05
CA ASP A 417 -40.78 -5.83 -29.72
C ASP A 417 -39.83 -6.81 -28.99
N PHE A 418 -38.99 -6.32 -28.07
CA PHE A 418 -38.11 -7.17 -27.27
C PHE A 418 -38.94 -7.85 -26.17
N HIS A 419 -39.02 -9.18 -26.19
CA HIS A 419 -39.72 -9.95 -25.16
C HIS A 419 -38.75 -10.86 -24.42
N ILE A 420 -38.69 -10.72 -23.10
CA ILE A 420 -37.83 -11.50 -22.21
C ILE A 420 -38.66 -11.98 -21.04
N ASP A 421 -38.89 -13.29 -20.94
CA ASP A 421 -39.67 -13.91 -19.87
C ASP A 421 -38.80 -14.90 -19.08
N GLY A 422 -39.12 -15.06 -17.78
CA GLY A 422 -38.48 -16.03 -16.89
C GLY A 422 -37.38 -15.47 -15.99
N ILE A 423 -36.81 -14.30 -16.32
CA ILE A 423 -35.97 -13.52 -15.41
C ILE A 423 -36.38 -12.05 -15.44
N ALA A 424 -36.18 -11.36 -14.33
CA ALA A 424 -36.43 -9.92 -14.27
C ALA A 424 -35.31 -9.14 -14.97
N THR A 425 -35.70 -8.09 -15.70
CA THR A 425 -34.77 -7.26 -16.49
C THR A 425 -35.09 -5.77 -16.35
N ASN A 426 -34.13 -4.91 -16.73
CA ASN A 426 -34.34 -3.47 -16.84
C ASN A 426 -35.09 -3.04 -18.12
N LEU A 427 -35.62 -3.98 -18.92
CA LEU A 427 -36.29 -3.66 -20.18
C LEU A 427 -37.50 -2.72 -20.01
N PRO A 428 -38.38 -2.89 -18.99
CA PRO A 428 -39.48 -1.94 -18.78
C PRO A 428 -38.99 -0.53 -18.40
N LEU A 429 -37.84 -0.43 -17.73
CA LEU A 429 -37.19 0.86 -17.45
C LEU A 429 -36.66 1.50 -18.73
N ALA A 430 -36.04 0.72 -19.62
CA ALA A 430 -35.58 1.21 -20.92
C ALA A 430 -36.75 1.75 -21.77
N ARG A 431 -37.91 1.08 -21.72
CA ARG A 431 -39.16 1.56 -22.37
C ARG A 431 -39.64 2.87 -21.74
N ALA A 432 -39.76 2.92 -20.42
CA ALA A 432 -40.17 4.13 -19.71
C ALA A 432 -39.25 5.32 -20.02
N LEU A 433 -37.93 5.06 -20.08
CA LEU A 433 -36.95 6.07 -20.43
C LEU A 433 -37.11 6.54 -21.88
N ALA A 434 -37.26 5.63 -22.83
CA ALA A 434 -37.45 5.96 -24.26
C ALA A 434 -38.70 6.83 -24.53
N ASP A 435 -39.72 6.74 -23.67
CA ASP A 435 -40.96 7.50 -23.80
C ASP A 435 -40.91 8.90 -23.15
N ARG A 436 -39.84 9.23 -22.42
CA ARG A 436 -39.70 10.56 -21.81
C ARG A 436 -39.42 11.65 -22.82
N SER A 437 -40.01 12.82 -22.59
CA SER A 437 -39.80 14.03 -23.41
C SER A 437 -38.35 14.50 -23.44
N GLU A 438 -37.61 14.27 -22.37
CA GLU A 438 -36.20 14.59 -22.18
C GLU A 438 -35.30 13.74 -23.07
N MET A 439 -35.72 12.53 -23.46
CA MET A 439 -35.02 11.77 -24.48
C MET A 439 -35.12 12.43 -25.84
N ALA A 440 -36.26 13.05 -26.19
CA ALA A 440 -36.39 13.75 -27.47
C ALA A 440 -35.66 15.10 -27.48
N SER A 441 -35.76 15.87 -26.38
CA SER A 441 -35.09 17.17 -26.27
C SER A 441 -33.59 17.06 -25.98
N GLN A 442 -33.16 15.89 -25.48
CA GLN A 442 -31.81 15.62 -24.99
C GLN A 442 -31.35 16.67 -23.98
N GLN A 443 -32.23 17.24 -23.15
CA GLN A 443 -31.85 18.15 -22.06
C GLN A 443 -31.47 17.37 -20.80
N VAL A 444 -30.42 16.55 -20.91
CA VAL A 444 -29.94 15.64 -19.87
C VAL A 444 -28.49 15.94 -19.48
N HIS A 445 -28.07 15.47 -18.30
CA HIS A 445 -26.68 15.50 -17.81
C HIS A 445 -26.40 14.24 -16.98
N THR A 446 -25.15 14.00 -16.60
CA THR A 446 -24.66 12.75 -15.97
C THR A 446 -25.29 12.39 -14.61
N ARG A 447 -26.13 13.27 -14.05
CA ARG A 447 -26.87 13.07 -12.78
C ARG A 447 -28.39 13.17 -12.95
N TRP A 448 -28.84 13.36 -14.19
CA TRP A 448 -30.26 13.58 -14.49
C TRP A 448 -31.08 12.32 -14.21
N LEU A 449 -30.57 11.14 -14.59
CA LEU A 449 -31.29 9.89 -14.42
C LEU A 449 -31.61 9.61 -12.94
N GLU A 450 -30.68 9.87 -12.03
CA GLU A 450 -30.93 9.75 -10.58
C GLU A 450 -32.03 10.70 -10.08
N SER A 451 -32.13 11.90 -10.66
CA SER A 451 -33.12 12.90 -10.24
C SER A 451 -34.57 12.53 -10.64
N VAL A 452 -34.75 11.76 -11.71
CA VAL A 452 -36.06 11.33 -12.22
C VAL A 452 -36.35 9.85 -11.97
N LEU A 453 -35.46 9.14 -11.27
CA LEU A 453 -35.56 7.69 -11.07
C LEU A 453 -36.87 7.26 -10.38
N PRO A 454 -37.37 7.94 -9.33
CA PRO A 454 -38.66 7.56 -8.71
C PRO A 454 -39.82 7.58 -9.71
N GLU A 455 -39.93 8.64 -10.52
CA GLU A 455 -40.96 8.75 -11.57
C GLU A 455 -40.80 7.67 -12.65
N LEU A 456 -39.55 7.35 -13.01
CA LEU A 456 -39.26 6.29 -13.97
C LEU A 456 -39.65 4.91 -13.45
N LEU A 457 -39.45 4.62 -12.16
CA LEU A 457 -39.83 3.35 -11.55
C LEU A 457 -41.36 3.21 -11.48
N ASP A 458 -42.09 4.28 -11.21
CA ASP A 458 -43.56 4.26 -11.25
C ASP A 458 -44.08 3.97 -12.68
N ALA A 459 -43.50 4.62 -13.69
CA ALA A 459 -43.82 4.33 -15.10
C ALA A 459 -43.44 2.89 -15.51
N THR A 460 -42.31 2.40 -15.01
CA THR A 460 -41.82 1.01 -15.21
C THR A 460 -42.85 0.00 -14.71
N ASN A 461 -43.40 0.22 -13.51
CA ASN A 461 -44.42 -0.65 -12.93
C ASN A 461 -45.68 -0.71 -13.80
N ASN A 462 -46.16 0.43 -14.30
CA ASN A 462 -47.32 0.48 -15.20
C ASN A 462 -47.09 -0.26 -16.52
N ILE A 463 -45.88 -0.15 -17.10
CA ILE A 463 -45.49 -0.84 -18.33
C ILE A 463 -45.35 -2.35 -18.08
N ALA A 464 -44.74 -2.75 -16.96
CA ALA A 464 -44.60 -4.16 -16.58
C ALA A 464 -45.96 -4.84 -16.38
N VAL A 465 -46.91 -4.14 -15.71
CA VAL A 465 -48.29 -4.59 -15.50
C VAL A 465 -49.05 -4.71 -16.83
N SER A 466 -48.85 -3.79 -17.77
CA SER A 466 -49.54 -3.78 -19.07
C SER A 466 -48.99 -4.83 -20.06
N ALA A 467 -47.69 -5.13 -20.00
CA ALA A 467 -47.06 -6.14 -20.85
C ALA A 467 -47.46 -7.57 -20.46
N HIS A 468 -47.90 -7.78 -19.21
CA HIS A 468 -48.36 -9.07 -18.69
C HIS A 468 -49.68 -8.90 -17.91
N PRO A 469 -50.86 -8.92 -18.58
CA PRO A 469 -52.15 -8.76 -17.91
C PRO A 469 -52.43 -9.83 -16.84
N ALA A 470 -51.83 -11.01 -16.97
CA ALA A 470 -51.91 -12.08 -15.97
C ALA A 470 -51.02 -11.82 -14.72
N ALA A 471 -50.05 -10.89 -14.80
CA ALA A 471 -49.16 -10.51 -13.70
C ALA A 471 -49.69 -9.30 -12.88
N ALA A 472 -50.72 -8.61 -13.37
CA ALA A 472 -51.35 -7.48 -12.71
C ALA A 472 -52.04 -7.82 -11.36
N ALA A 473 -52.22 -9.11 -11.05
CA ALA A 473 -52.75 -9.58 -9.77
C ALA A 473 -51.66 -9.98 -8.74
N SER A 474 -50.39 -9.59 -8.95
CA SER A 474 -49.28 -10.06 -8.12
C SER A 474 -48.11 -9.07 -7.90
N GLN A 475 -48.36 -7.77 -7.78
CA GLN A 475 -47.32 -6.84 -7.31
C GLN A 475 -47.84 -5.90 -6.21
N ASN A 476 -48.14 -6.49 -5.04
CA ASN A 476 -47.83 -5.89 -3.73
C ASN A 476 -47.82 -6.92 -2.58
N ALA A 477 -47.47 -8.15 -2.93
CA ALA A 477 -47.03 -9.17 -2.01
C ALA A 477 -46.18 -10.11 -2.86
N SER A 478 -45.01 -10.50 -2.38
CA SER A 478 -44.40 -11.76 -2.78
C SER A 478 -45.48 -12.84 -2.67
N LYS A 479 -46.13 -13.19 -3.79
CA LYS A 479 -47.06 -14.31 -3.80
C LYS A 479 -46.17 -15.56 -3.69
N PRO A 480 -46.34 -16.36 -2.63
CA PRO A 480 -45.63 -17.62 -2.49
C PRO A 480 -46.01 -18.52 -3.67
N ALA A 481 -45.11 -19.44 -4.04
CA ALA A 481 -45.32 -20.41 -5.10
C ALA A 481 -46.78 -20.91 -5.08
N ALA A 482 -47.52 -20.73 -6.19
CA ALA A 482 -48.94 -21.08 -6.29
C ALA A 482 -49.20 -22.60 -6.18
N ASP A 483 -48.14 -23.42 -6.11
CA ASP A 483 -48.18 -24.85 -5.82
C ASP A 483 -47.53 -25.21 -4.46
N ALA A 484 -47.23 -24.23 -3.60
CA ALA A 484 -46.73 -24.49 -2.26
C ALA A 484 -47.85 -25.14 -1.42
N PRO A 485 -47.63 -26.33 -0.86
CA PRO A 485 -48.62 -26.97 0.02
C PRO A 485 -48.99 -26.03 1.18
N ALA A 486 -50.22 -26.16 1.70
CA ALA A 486 -50.63 -25.45 2.90
C ALA A 486 -49.61 -25.70 4.03
N HIS A 487 -49.21 -24.64 4.74
CA HIS A 487 -48.16 -24.66 5.76
C HIS A 487 -46.72 -24.91 5.26
N ALA A 488 -46.43 -24.65 3.98
CA ALA A 488 -45.07 -24.71 3.47
C ALA A 488 -44.17 -23.58 4.00
N ILE A 489 -42.95 -23.94 4.42
CA ILE A 489 -41.85 -23.01 4.70
C ILE A 489 -41.08 -22.76 3.41
N LEU A 490 -40.83 -21.50 3.08
CA LEU A 490 -40.30 -21.08 1.77
C LEU A 490 -38.89 -20.49 1.90
N ALA A 491 -38.09 -20.62 0.85
CA ALA A 491 -36.80 -19.95 0.76
C ALA A 491 -36.99 -18.43 0.65
N ALA A 492 -36.44 -17.66 1.58
CA ALA A 492 -36.61 -16.20 1.63
C ALA A 492 -35.88 -15.43 0.51
N MET A 493 -34.89 -16.07 -0.13
CA MET A 493 -34.03 -15.52 -1.17
C MET A 493 -33.47 -16.64 -2.06
N PRO A 494 -32.93 -16.35 -3.25
CA PRO A 494 -32.19 -17.33 -4.03
C PRO A 494 -30.93 -17.76 -3.27
N ALA A 495 -30.79 -19.06 -3.01
CA ALA A 495 -29.72 -19.58 -2.17
C ALA A 495 -29.46 -21.06 -2.46
N ARG A 496 -28.27 -21.56 -2.13
CA ARG A 496 -28.01 -23.00 -2.10
C ARG A 496 -28.51 -23.57 -0.78
N LEU A 497 -29.33 -24.62 -0.78
CA LEU A 497 -29.69 -25.32 0.45
C LEU A 497 -28.44 -26.05 0.96
N VAL A 498 -27.87 -25.62 2.08
CA VAL A 498 -26.70 -26.27 2.69
C VAL A 498 -27.13 -27.55 3.37
N GLN A 499 -28.16 -27.47 4.22
CA GLN A 499 -28.72 -28.59 4.95
C GLN A 499 -30.18 -28.35 5.36
N LEU A 500 -30.92 -29.43 5.59
CA LEU A 500 -32.19 -29.45 6.32
C LEU A 500 -31.91 -29.97 7.72
N SER A 501 -32.31 -29.24 8.74
CA SER A 501 -31.99 -29.53 10.14
C SER A 501 -33.08 -30.38 10.82
N VAL A 502 -34.10 -30.80 10.06
CA VAL A 502 -35.23 -31.61 10.50
C VAL A 502 -35.53 -32.75 9.54
N ALA A 503 -36.13 -33.82 10.05
CA ALA A 503 -36.65 -34.95 9.29
C ALA A 503 -38.18 -34.90 9.17
N MET A 504 -38.71 -35.63 8.17
CA MET A 504 -40.16 -35.83 8.04
C MET A 504 -40.70 -36.55 9.28
N GLY A 505 -41.71 -35.97 9.94
CA GLY A 505 -42.35 -36.46 11.16
C GLY A 505 -41.92 -35.74 12.44
N ASP A 506 -40.87 -34.90 12.39
CA ASP A 506 -40.36 -34.19 13.57
C ASP A 506 -41.34 -33.12 14.05
N GLU A 507 -41.53 -33.03 15.37
CA GLU A 507 -42.25 -31.92 16.02
C GLU A 507 -41.24 -30.87 16.47
N VAL A 508 -41.37 -29.66 15.94
CA VAL A 508 -40.45 -28.55 16.24
C VAL A 508 -41.20 -27.38 16.90
N PRO A 509 -40.62 -26.75 17.94
CA PRO A 509 -41.19 -25.55 18.54
C PRO A 509 -40.99 -24.31 17.65
N ALA A 510 -41.77 -23.26 17.90
CA ALA A 510 -41.56 -21.97 17.25
C ALA A 510 -40.14 -21.44 17.53
N GLY A 511 -39.43 -21.00 16.49
CA GLY A 511 -38.05 -20.51 16.57
C GLY A 511 -36.96 -21.56 16.29
N ALA A 512 -37.28 -22.85 16.29
CA ALA A 512 -36.30 -23.91 16.02
C ALA A 512 -35.74 -23.84 14.59
N GLU A 513 -34.45 -24.14 14.42
CA GLU A 513 -33.81 -24.23 13.11
C GLU A 513 -34.42 -25.38 12.29
N ILE A 514 -34.77 -25.09 11.04
CA ILE A 514 -35.35 -26.06 10.09
C ILE A 514 -34.54 -26.22 8.81
N ALA A 515 -33.78 -25.21 8.38
CA ALA A 515 -32.90 -25.30 7.21
C ALA A 515 -31.79 -24.25 7.24
N VAL A 516 -30.69 -24.50 6.52
CA VAL A 516 -29.59 -23.51 6.32
C VAL A 516 -29.41 -23.26 4.83
N LEU A 517 -29.41 -21.98 4.44
CA LEU A 517 -29.29 -21.49 3.07
C LEU A 517 -27.99 -20.72 2.85
N GLU A 518 -27.26 -20.93 1.76
CA GLU A 518 -26.06 -20.16 1.41
C GLU A 518 -26.37 -19.19 0.26
N ALA A 519 -26.27 -17.89 0.52
CA ALA A 519 -26.45 -16.83 -0.46
C ALA A 519 -25.39 -15.73 -0.26
N MET A 520 -24.89 -15.16 -1.36
CA MET A 520 -23.89 -14.08 -1.31
C MET A 520 -22.64 -14.40 -0.46
N LYS A 521 -22.20 -15.67 -0.45
CA LYS A 521 -21.09 -16.19 0.38
C LYS A 521 -21.34 -16.16 1.90
N MET A 522 -22.60 -16.09 2.33
CA MET A 522 -23.00 -16.20 3.74
C MET A 522 -24.11 -17.24 3.94
N GLU A 523 -24.09 -17.91 5.10
CA GLU A 523 -25.14 -18.82 5.54
C GLU A 523 -26.28 -18.05 6.22
N HIS A 524 -27.52 -18.43 5.93
CA HIS A 524 -28.76 -17.86 6.43
C HIS A 524 -29.60 -19.00 7.01
N VAL A 525 -29.85 -18.94 8.31
CA VAL A 525 -30.65 -19.95 9.03
C VAL A 525 -32.13 -19.65 8.85
N ILE A 526 -32.92 -20.67 8.50
CA ILE A 526 -34.38 -20.63 8.42
C ILE A 526 -34.94 -21.28 9.69
N THR A 527 -35.81 -20.56 10.38
CA THR A 527 -36.42 -20.98 11.66
C THR A 527 -37.93 -21.22 11.53
N ALA A 528 -38.46 -22.08 12.38
CA ALA A 528 -39.87 -22.46 12.40
C ALA A 528 -40.75 -21.28 12.86
N PRO A 529 -41.72 -20.81 12.06
CA PRO A 529 -42.53 -19.65 12.41
C PRO A 529 -43.57 -19.92 13.52
N HIS A 530 -43.91 -21.20 13.75
CA HIS A 530 -44.79 -21.65 14.83
C HIS A 530 -44.41 -23.09 15.23
N ALA A 531 -44.95 -23.56 16.37
CA ALA A 531 -44.83 -24.98 16.72
C ALA A 531 -45.60 -25.84 15.70
N GLY A 532 -45.00 -26.93 15.24
CA GLY A 532 -45.61 -27.76 14.22
C GLY A 532 -44.87 -29.06 13.94
N ARG A 533 -45.53 -29.97 13.23
CA ARG A 533 -44.96 -31.23 12.77
C ARG A 533 -44.54 -31.13 11.31
N VAL A 534 -43.32 -31.55 10.99
CA VAL A 534 -42.79 -31.59 9.62
C VAL A 534 -43.50 -32.68 8.82
N ALA A 535 -44.46 -32.31 7.98
CA ALA A 535 -45.26 -33.25 7.22
C ALA A 535 -44.54 -33.76 5.97
N ARG A 536 -43.76 -32.91 5.28
CA ARG A 536 -43.05 -33.25 4.03
C ARG A 536 -41.77 -32.42 3.87
N LEU A 537 -40.69 -33.02 3.39
CA LEU A 537 -39.51 -32.29 2.89
C LEU A 537 -39.63 -32.13 1.38
N LEU A 538 -39.45 -30.92 0.88
CA LEU A 538 -39.69 -30.54 -0.52
C LEU A 538 -38.42 -30.10 -1.26
N ALA A 539 -37.35 -29.80 -0.52
CA ALA A 539 -36.04 -29.45 -1.03
C ALA A 539 -34.97 -30.48 -0.61
N VAL A 540 -33.86 -30.53 -1.33
CA VAL A 540 -32.76 -31.48 -1.10
C VAL A 540 -31.47 -30.71 -0.82
N PRO A 541 -30.71 -31.03 0.25
CA PRO A 541 -29.39 -30.43 0.51
C PRO A 541 -28.46 -30.51 -0.70
N GLY A 542 -27.70 -29.44 -0.92
CA GLY A 542 -26.86 -29.24 -2.11
C GLY A 542 -27.58 -28.61 -3.31
N GLY A 543 -28.92 -28.63 -3.33
CA GLY A 543 -29.71 -28.03 -4.40
C GLY A 543 -29.77 -26.50 -4.32
N TYR A 544 -29.77 -25.83 -5.47
CA TYR A 544 -30.05 -24.39 -5.54
C TYR A 544 -31.56 -24.14 -5.51
N LEU A 545 -31.94 -23.18 -4.69
CA LEU A 545 -33.32 -22.78 -4.43
C LEU A 545 -33.57 -21.41 -5.02
N ALA A 546 -34.68 -21.26 -5.74
CA ALA A 546 -35.20 -19.97 -6.10
C ALA A 546 -35.88 -19.31 -4.90
N GLN A 547 -35.95 -17.97 -4.89
CA GLN A 547 -36.75 -17.25 -3.91
C GLN A 547 -38.22 -17.70 -3.97
N GLY A 548 -38.80 -18.02 -2.82
CA GLY A 548 -40.18 -18.51 -2.69
C GLY A 548 -40.35 -20.01 -2.96
N GLN A 549 -39.29 -20.76 -3.26
CA GLN A 549 -39.35 -22.21 -3.43
C GLN A 549 -39.64 -22.91 -2.09
N PRO A 550 -40.59 -23.87 -2.04
CA PRO A 550 -40.89 -24.62 -0.82
C PRO A 550 -39.72 -25.49 -0.35
N LEU A 551 -39.35 -25.34 0.92
CA LEU A 551 -38.33 -26.13 1.61
C LEU A 551 -38.94 -27.40 2.20
N LEU A 552 -40.03 -27.24 2.97
CA LEU A 552 -40.75 -28.29 3.67
C LEU A 552 -42.17 -27.83 4.02
N VAL A 553 -43.02 -28.73 4.52
CA VAL A 553 -44.36 -28.45 5.04
C VAL A 553 -44.37 -28.66 6.56
N LEU A 554 -44.83 -27.67 7.32
CA LEU A 554 -44.85 -27.66 8.77
C LEU A 554 -46.28 -27.48 9.30
N GLU A 555 -47.00 -28.56 9.58
CA GLU A 555 -48.40 -28.50 10.03
C GLU A 555 -48.49 -28.02 11.49
N PRO A 556 -49.41 -27.08 11.84
CA PRO A 556 -49.54 -26.59 13.21
C PRO A 556 -50.03 -27.68 14.17
N ILE A 557 -49.49 -27.70 15.39
CA ILE A 557 -49.98 -28.56 16.49
C ILE A 557 -50.47 -27.68 17.64
N GLU A 558 -51.63 -28.02 18.23
CA GLU A 558 -52.14 -27.34 19.44
C GLU A 558 -51.56 -28.02 20.69
N GLY A 559 -50.67 -27.32 21.39
CA GLY A 559 -50.10 -27.74 22.67
C GLY A 559 -48.68 -27.23 22.90
N GLU A 560 -48.35 -26.89 24.14
CA GLU A 560 -46.97 -26.63 24.58
C GLU A 560 -46.15 -27.92 24.46
N ALA A 561 -45.65 -28.19 23.26
CA ALA A 561 -44.66 -29.23 23.02
C ALA A 561 -43.44 -28.91 23.88
N HIS A 562 -43.13 -29.80 24.82
CA HIS A 562 -42.05 -29.67 25.79
C HIS A 562 -40.77 -29.24 25.08
N ALA A 563 -40.24 -28.08 25.48
CA ALA A 563 -38.89 -27.66 25.18
C ALA A 563 -37.92 -28.79 25.58
N ARG A 564 -37.50 -29.59 24.60
CA ARG A 564 -36.28 -30.39 24.77
C ARG A 564 -35.12 -29.41 24.73
N ALA A 565 -34.43 -29.40 25.85
CA ALA A 565 -33.30 -28.55 26.16
C ALA A 565 -32.17 -28.72 25.13
N GLU A 566 -32.16 -27.90 24.09
CA GLU A 566 -30.95 -27.63 23.31
C GLU A 566 -30.69 -26.12 23.11
N ASP A 567 -31.67 -25.25 23.38
CA ASP A 567 -31.52 -23.80 23.22
C ASP A 567 -30.79 -23.07 24.37
N ALA A 568 -30.42 -23.78 25.43
CA ALA A 568 -29.58 -23.19 26.49
C ALA A 568 -28.12 -23.00 26.06
N ALA A 569 -27.66 -23.68 25.00
CA ALA A 569 -26.31 -23.52 24.47
C ALA A 569 -26.21 -22.44 23.38
N ALA A 570 -27.32 -22.06 22.73
CA ALA A 570 -27.31 -21.14 21.59
C ALA A 570 -27.02 -19.66 21.96
N HIS A 571 -27.04 -19.32 23.26
CA HIS A 571 -26.65 -18.02 23.80
C HIS A 571 -25.55 -18.11 24.87
N ASP A 572 -24.94 -19.28 25.03
CA ASP A 572 -23.77 -19.38 25.89
C ASP A 572 -22.58 -18.74 25.17
N LEU A 573 -22.29 -17.48 25.51
CA LEU A 573 -21.10 -16.77 25.01
C LEU A 573 -19.80 -17.50 25.41
N ASP A 574 -19.84 -18.39 26.40
CA ASP A 574 -18.73 -19.22 26.82
C ASP A 574 -18.66 -20.57 26.05
N HIS A 575 -19.66 -20.89 25.21
CA HIS A 575 -19.62 -22.08 24.37
C HIS A 575 -18.60 -21.93 23.24
N ILE A 576 -17.48 -22.64 23.36
CA ILE A 576 -16.45 -22.69 22.33
C ILE A 576 -16.86 -23.64 21.20
N ARG A 577 -17.20 -23.07 20.04
CA ARG A 577 -17.51 -23.83 18.82
C ARG A 577 -16.36 -24.74 18.40
N ALA A 578 -16.66 -25.87 17.76
CA ALA A 578 -15.64 -26.84 17.35
C ALA A 578 -14.59 -26.28 16.37
N ASP A 579 -14.96 -25.35 15.48
CA ASP A 579 -14.04 -24.67 14.58
C ASP A 579 -13.09 -23.72 15.33
N LEU A 580 -13.63 -22.92 16.26
CA LEU A 580 -12.86 -22.05 17.15
C LEU A 580 -11.95 -22.86 18.09
N GLN A 581 -12.42 -24.01 18.57
CA GLN A 581 -11.61 -24.93 19.38
C GLN A 581 -10.41 -25.45 18.58
N ARG A 582 -10.58 -25.81 17.30
CA ARG A 582 -9.46 -26.20 16.42
C ARG A 582 -8.44 -25.08 16.24
N VAL A 583 -8.90 -23.85 16.04
CA VAL A 583 -8.02 -22.67 15.95
C VAL A 583 -7.28 -22.45 17.26
N THR A 584 -7.99 -22.50 18.40
CA THR A 584 -7.42 -22.35 19.74
C THR A 584 -6.36 -23.41 20.02
N GLN A 585 -6.65 -24.68 19.73
CA GLN A 585 -5.68 -25.78 19.84
C GLN A 585 -4.47 -25.56 18.94
N ARG A 586 -4.68 -25.11 17.71
CA ARG A 586 -3.59 -24.86 16.77
C ARG A 586 -2.70 -23.67 17.20
N HIS A 587 -3.28 -22.62 17.74
CA HIS A 587 -2.51 -21.52 18.33
C HIS A 587 -1.77 -21.96 19.60
N ALA A 588 -2.36 -22.84 20.42
CA ALA A 588 -1.72 -23.32 21.65
C ALA A 588 -0.33 -23.92 21.39
N HIS A 589 -0.14 -24.70 20.32
CA HIS A 589 1.17 -25.25 19.92
C HIS A 589 2.26 -24.21 19.67
N THR A 590 1.89 -22.97 19.39
CA THR A 590 2.83 -21.88 19.12
C THR A 590 3.31 -21.17 20.39
N LEU A 591 2.62 -21.39 21.51
CA LEU A 591 2.88 -20.74 22.80
C LEU A 591 3.88 -21.55 23.63
N ASP A 592 4.66 -20.85 24.46
CA ASP A 592 5.68 -21.46 25.33
C ASP A 592 5.10 -22.51 26.27
N ALA A 593 3.87 -22.29 26.76
CA ALA A 593 3.15 -23.22 27.64
C ALA A 593 2.94 -24.61 27.03
N ALA A 594 2.84 -24.72 25.69
CA ALA A 594 2.70 -26.00 24.99
C ALA A 594 4.05 -26.61 24.59
N ARG A 595 5.18 -26.00 24.97
CA ARG A 595 6.54 -26.38 24.57
C ARG A 595 7.49 -26.53 25.78
N PRO A 596 7.08 -27.24 26.85
CA PRO A 596 7.79 -27.24 28.13
C PRO A 596 9.24 -27.74 28.04
N GLU A 597 9.52 -28.74 27.19
CA GLU A 597 10.88 -29.26 27.02
C GLU A 597 11.82 -28.26 26.36
N ALA A 598 11.35 -27.56 25.32
CA ALA A 598 12.12 -26.53 24.63
C ALA A 598 12.40 -25.34 25.56
N MET A 599 11.39 -24.92 26.33
CA MET A 599 11.53 -23.83 27.31
C MET A 599 12.45 -24.22 28.46
N ALA A 600 12.32 -25.43 29.02
CA ALA A 600 13.22 -25.92 30.06
C ALA A 600 14.69 -25.94 29.58
N LYS A 601 14.95 -26.38 28.34
CA LYS A 601 16.30 -26.35 27.76
C LYS A 601 16.80 -24.92 27.58
N ARG A 602 15.94 -24.00 27.15
CA ARG A 602 16.27 -22.58 26.95
C ARG A 602 16.60 -21.89 28.28
N HIS A 603 15.75 -22.05 29.29
CA HIS A 603 15.93 -21.49 30.62
C HIS A 603 17.14 -22.10 31.35
N ALA A 604 17.45 -23.37 31.14
CA ALA A 604 18.67 -24.00 31.68
C ALA A 604 19.97 -23.37 31.16
N GLN A 605 19.92 -22.67 30.01
CA GLN A 605 21.04 -21.90 29.46
C GLN A 605 21.10 -20.47 30.05
N GLY A 606 20.15 -20.09 30.90
CA GLY A 606 20.00 -18.73 31.43
C GLY A 606 19.37 -17.75 30.44
N SER A 607 18.83 -18.24 29.32
CA SER A 607 18.24 -17.44 28.25
C SER A 607 16.72 -17.46 28.32
N ARG A 608 16.10 -16.37 27.87
CA ARG A 608 14.66 -16.21 27.69
C ARG A 608 14.21 -16.75 26.33
N SER A 609 12.93 -17.06 26.21
CA SER A 609 12.29 -17.37 24.94
C SER A 609 12.09 -16.11 24.09
N ALA A 610 11.84 -16.29 22.78
CA ALA A 610 11.48 -15.20 21.90
C ALA A 610 10.20 -14.47 22.37
N ARG A 611 9.21 -15.21 22.91
CA ARG A 611 7.94 -14.64 23.37
C ARG A 611 8.08 -13.93 24.71
N GLU A 612 8.90 -14.44 25.64
CA GLU A 612 9.23 -13.75 26.90
C GLU A 612 9.89 -12.40 26.63
N ASN A 613 10.81 -12.33 25.66
CA ASN A 613 11.44 -11.07 25.25
C ASN A 613 10.46 -10.10 24.59
N ILE A 614 9.55 -10.57 23.73
CA ILE A 614 8.50 -9.74 23.14
C ILE A 614 7.55 -9.22 24.21
N GLN A 615 7.18 -10.05 25.18
CA GLN A 615 6.29 -9.68 26.27
C GLN A 615 6.91 -8.64 27.21
N ASP A 616 8.22 -8.72 27.49
CA ASP A 616 8.94 -7.72 28.28
C ASP A 616 9.09 -6.38 27.53
N LEU A 617 9.22 -6.44 26.20
CA LEU A 617 9.35 -5.25 25.35
C LEU A 617 8.03 -4.51 25.16
N CYS A 618 6.96 -5.24 24.85
CA CYS A 618 5.67 -4.66 24.48
C CYS A 618 4.84 -4.32 25.71
N ASP A 619 4.04 -3.26 25.61
CA ASP A 619 3.02 -2.93 26.60
C ASP A 619 2.03 -4.10 26.73
N GLU A 620 1.55 -4.34 27.94
CA GLU A 620 0.71 -5.50 28.26
C GLU A 620 -0.52 -5.59 27.34
N GLY A 621 -0.73 -6.77 26.74
CA GLY A 621 -1.85 -7.04 25.83
C GLY A 621 -1.80 -6.32 24.47
N SER A 622 -0.73 -5.57 24.16
CA SER A 622 -0.65 -4.78 22.93
C SER A 622 -0.12 -5.53 21.71
N PHE A 623 0.59 -6.66 21.90
CA PHE A 623 1.24 -7.38 20.82
C PHE A 623 0.25 -8.22 20.00
N ILE A 624 0.15 -7.92 18.72
CA ILE A 624 -0.66 -8.66 17.75
C ILE A 624 0.28 -9.41 16.82
N GLU A 625 0.30 -10.74 16.95
CA GLU A 625 1.17 -11.61 16.16
C GLU A 625 0.64 -11.85 14.75
N TYR A 626 1.53 -11.77 13.77
CA TYR A 626 1.29 -12.06 12.37
C TYR A 626 1.89 -13.41 12.00
N GLY A 627 1.13 -14.24 11.27
CA GLY A 627 1.60 -15.51 10.75
C GLY A 627 2.01 -16.52 11.83
N ALA A 628 1.37 -16.50 13.00
CA ALA A 628 1.67 -17.41 14.12
C ALA A 628 1.61 -18.90 13.73
N LEU A 629 0.66 -19.25 12.87
CA LEU A 629 0.43 -20.64 12.44
C LEU A 629 1.33 -21.11 11.28
N ALA A 630 2.31 -20.30 10.87
CA ALA A 630 3.28 -20.70 9.85
C ALA A 630 4.13 -21.87 10.36
N VAL A 631 4.50 -22.76 9.44
CA VAL A 631 5.41 -23.90 9.67
C VAL A 631 6.54 -23.87 8.65
N ALA A 632 7.65 -24.56 8.92
CA ALA A 632 8.77 -24.62 8.00
C ALA A 632 8.36 -25.24 6.65
N ALA A 633 8.96 -24.76 5.56
CA ALA A 633 8.71 -25.21 4.19
C ALA A 633 9.39 -26.56 3.89
N GLN A 634 9.08 -27.59 4.68
CA GLN A 634 9.69 -28.92 4.65
C GLN A 634 8.67 -30.05 4.51
N THR A 635 7.50 -29.80 3.92
CA THR A 635 6.43 -30.80 3.78
C THR A 635 6.83 -32.02 2.94
N ARG A 636 7.84 -31.89 2.06
CA ARG A 636 8.41 -33.06 1.35
C ARG A 636 9.33 -33.94 2.19
N ARG A 637 9.72 -33.51 3.39
CA ARG A 637 10.65 -34.23 4.28
C ARG A 637 10.05 -34.64 5.61
N ARG A 638 9.03 -33.93 6.07
CA ARG A 638 8.40 -34.14 7.37
C ARG A 638 6.88 -34.13 7.23
N THR A 639 6.20 -34.83 8.13
CA THR A 639 4.74 -34.80 8.18
C THR A 639 4.26 -33.43 8.62
N LEU A 640 3.05 -33.05 8.21
CA LEU A 640 2.46 -31.79 8.66
C LEU A 640 2.35 -31.75 10.19
N GLU A 641 1.98 -32.85 10.84
CA GLU A 641 1.89 -32.96 12.30
C GLU A 641 3.22 -32.65 13.00
N ASP A 642 4.34 -33.19 12.52
CA ASP A 642 5.68 -32.87 13.03
C ASP A 642 5.99 -31.38 12.85
N LEU A 643 5.73 -30.83 11.66
CA LEU A 643 5.98 -29.42 11.37
C LEU A 643 5.18 -28.49 12.28
N ILE A 644 3.96 -28.87 12.64
CA ILE A 644 3.11 -28.10 13.57
C ILE A 644 3.71 -28.05 14.96
N ALA A 645 4.14 -29.21 15.47
CA ALA A 645 4.69 -29.33 16.81
C ALA A 645 6.08 -28.69 16.92
N ASN A 646 6.92 -28.86 15.89
CA ASN A 646 8.36 -28.60 15.99
C ASN A 646 8.84 -27.39 15.19
N THR A 647 7.98 -26.78 14.36
CA THR A 647 8.32 -25.56 13.60
C THR A 647 7.31 -24.42 13.78
N PRO A 648 6.85 -24.13 15.02
CA PRO A 648 5.88 -23.08 15.24
C PRO A 648 6.40 -21.73 14.73
N ALA A 649 5.52 -20.97 14.07
CA ALA A 649 5.81 -19.69 13.46
C ALA A 649 6.99 -19.69 12.45
N ASP A 650 7.41 -20.86 11.95
CA ASP A 650 8.66 -21.09 11.20
C ASP A 650 9.91 -20.52 11.91
N GLY A 651 9.92 -20.55 13.25
CA GLY A 651 11.03 -20.07 14.07
C GLY A 651 11.22 -18.55 14.04
N MET A 652 10.18 -17.79 13.71
CA MET A 652 10.20 -16.33 13.71
C MET A 652 8.86 -15.78 14.20
N VAL A 653 8.83 -15.20 15.40
CA VAL A 653 7.66 -14.52 15.94
C VAL A 653 7.67 -13.09 15.42
N THR A 654 6.59 -12.66 14.78
CA THR A 654 6.50 -11.34 14.14
C THR A 654 5.17 -10.69 14.48
N GLY A 655 5.15 -9.38 14.70
CA GLY A 655 3.91 -8.68 14.95
C GLY A 655 4.09 -7.19 15.19
N ILE A 656 3.03 -6.56 15.69
CA ILE A 656 3.01 -5.14 16.06
C ILE A 656 2.61 -5.05 17.53
N GLY A 657 3.38 -4.34 18.34
CA GLY A 657 3.08 -4.07 19.75
C GLY A 657 3.25 -2.59 20.08
N GLY A 658 2.69 -2.16 21.20
CA GLY A 658 3.01 -0.86 21.80
C GLY A 658 4.32 -0.97 22.56
N VAL A 659 5.21 0.01 22.45
CA VAL A 659 6.40 0.15 23.29
C VAL A 659 6.37 1.54 23.91
N ASN A 660 6.33 1.63 25.23
CA ASN A 660 6.22 2.89 26.00
C ASN A 660 4.86 3.62 25.80
N GLY A 661 3.78 2.91 25.54
CA GLY A 661 2.44 3.46 25.33
C GLY A 661 1.90 4.24 26.52
N ALA A 662 2.27 3.86 27.74
CA ALA A 662 1.93 4.62 28.94
C ALA A 662 2.53 6.04 28.97
N ILE A 663 3.63 6.27 28.24
CA ILE A 663 4.36 7.56 28.23
C ILE A 663 3.96 8.40 27.03
N PHE A 664 3.89 7.81 25.84
CA PHE A 664 3.71 8.54 24.57
C PHE A 664 2.34 8.33 23.90
N GLY A 665 1.47 7.52 24.52
CA GLY A 665 0.18 7.14 23.96
C GLY A 665 0.28 5.99 22.95
N PRO A 666 -0.87 5.36 22.61
CA PRO A 666 -0.89 4.12 21.84
C PRO A 666 -0.44 4.31 20.39
N GLU A 667 -0.59 5.49 19.77
CA GLU A 667 -0.22 5.69 18.37
C GLU A 667 1.29 5.84 18.16
N ALA A 668 1.97 6.63 19.00
CA ALA A 668 3.43 6.83 18.94
C ALA A 668 4.21 5.61 19.44
N ALA A 669 3.57 4.75 20.24
CA ALA A 669 4.16 3.53 20.76
C ALA A 669 4.20 2.37 19.77
N ARG A 670 3.42 2.42 18.67
CA ARG A 670 3.31 1.30 17.72
C ARG A 670 4.65 0.97 17.07
N THR A 671 5.13 -0.25 17.34
CA THR A 671 6.44 -0.75 16.92
C THR A 671 6.26 -2.11 16.27
N VAL A 672 6.92 -2.33 15.13
CA VAL A 672 7.03 -3.65 14.51
C VAL A 672 8.08 -4.44 15.31
N VAL A 673 7.70 -5.62 15.80
CA VAL A 673 8.58 -6.47 16.60
C VAL A 673 8.74 -7.82 15.92
N MET A 674 9.99 -8.25 15.83
CA MET A 674 10.42 -9.44 15.12
C MET A 674 11.42 -10.18 15.98
N ALA A 675 11.23 -11.48 16.22
CA ALA A 675 12.12 -12.27 17.06
C ALA A 675 12.33 -13.66 16.47
N TYR A 676 13.58 -13.99 16.16
CA TYR A 676 13.94 -15.36 15.82
C TYR A 676 13.86 -16.24 17.07
N ASP A 677 13.24 -17.41 16.92
CA ASP A 677 13.15 -18.41 17.97
C ASP A 677 14.28 -19.43 17.82
N ALA A 678 15.34 -19.26 18.60
CA ALA A 678 16.50 -20.16 18.62
C ALA A 678 16.14 -21.61 18.95
N THR A 679 15.00 -21.87 19.60
CA THR A 679 14.55 -23.23 19.92
C THR A 679 13.95 -23.95 18.69
N VAL A 680 13.64 -23.22 17.62
CA VAL A 680 13.12 -23.77 16.36
C VAL A 680 14.20 -23.72 15.29
N LEU A 681 14.72 -24.90 14.93
CA LEU A 681 15.74 -25.05 13.88
C LEU A 681 16.92 -24.07 14.04
N ALA A 682 17.35 -23.85 15.28
CA ALA A 682 18.43 -22.94 15.67
C ALA A 682 18.25 -21.49 15.22
N GLY A 683 17.01 -20.99 15.11
CA GLY A 683 16.72 -19.62 14.69
C GLY A 683 17.15 -19.32 13.25
N THR A 684 17.25 -20.35 12.41
CA THR A 684 17.69 -20.21 11.01
C THR A 684 16.62 -19.61 10.12
N GLN A 685 17.06 -18.87 9.10
CA GLN A 685 16.20 -18.23 8.12
C GLN A 685 15.69 -19.25 7.10
N GLY A 686 14.37 -19.42 7.03
CA GLY A 686 13.67 -20.32 6.13
C GLY A 686 12.72 -19.53 5.24
N MET A 687 12.07 -20.21 4.31
CA MET A 687 11.20 -19.55 3.36
C MET A 687 10.05 -18.78 4.01
N ARG A 688 9.31 -19.42 4.92
CA ARG A 688 8.09 -18.82 5.47
C ARG A 688 8.46 -17.69 6.42
N ASN A 689 9.53 -17.83 7.19
CA ASN A 689 10.01 -16.73 8.02
C ASN A 689 10.57 -15.55 7.21
N HIS A 690 11.22 -15.75 6.05
CA HIS A 690 11.53 -14.64 5.14
C HIS A 690 10.28 -13.91 4.67
N ALA A 691 9.23 -14.63 4.25
CA ALA A 691 7.96 -14.02 3.85
C ALA A 691 7.29 -13.23 5.00
N LYS A 692 7.39 -13.73 6.24
CA LYS A 692 6.90 -13.02 7.43
C LYS A 692 7.70 -11.74 7.68
N THR A 693 9.02 -11.82 7.62
CA THR A 693 9.91 -10.66 7.80
C THR A 693 9.64 -9.60 6.72
N ASP A 694 9.57 -9.99 5.44
CA ASP A 694 9.28 -9.06 4.34
C ASP A 694 7.94 -8.35 4.52
N ARG A 695 6.91 -9.08 4.97
CA ARG A 695 5.61 -8.50 5.28
C ARG A 695 5.68 -7.45 6.39
N MET A 696 6.43 -7.72 7.45
CA MET A 696 6.60 -6.78 8.57
C MET A 696 7.41 -5.55 8.17
N LEU A 697 8.48 -5.74 7.40
CA LEU A 697 9.31 -4.64 6.91
C LEU A 697 8.54 -3.72 5.95
N GLY A 698 7.71 -4.29 5.07
CA GLY A 698 6.80 -3.50 4.24
C GLY A 698 5.83 -2.65 5.07
N ILE A 699 5.23 -3.22 6.12
CA ILE A 699 4.36 -2.47 7.03
C ILE A 699 5.13 -1.37 7.77
N ALA A 700 6.36 -1.66 8.24
CA ALA A 700 7.19 -0.69 8.93
C ALA A 700 7.50 0.51 8.04
N LEU A 701 7.86 0.28 6.78
CA LEU A 701 8.14 1.33 5.81
C LEU A 701 6.87 2.12 5.44
N ASP A 702 5.79 1.44 5.07
CA ASP A 702 4.56 2.08 4.62
C ASP A 702 3.92 2.94 5.72
N GLN A 703 3.96 2.47 6.96
CA GLN A 703 3.34 3.14 8.10
C GLN A 703 4.32 3.97 8.94
N GLN A 704 5.58 4.08 8.50
CA GLN A 704 6.66 4.79 9.19
C GLN A 704 6.78 4.38 10.67
N ARG A 705 6.86 3.06 10.92
CA ARG A 705 6.91 2.48 12.27
C ARG A 705 8.32 2.03 12.63
N PRO A 706 8.78 2.28 13.88
CA PRO A 706 10.03 1.72 14.37
C PRO A 706 10.03 0.19 14.31
N VAL A 707 11.23 -0.38 14.19
CA VAL A 707 11.44 -1.84 14.15
C VAL A 707 12.35 -2.28 15.28
N VAL A 708 11.95 -3.33 15.99
CA VAL A 708 12.82 -4.06 16.93
C VAL A 708 12.98 -5.50 16.44
N LEU A 709 14.22 -5.90 16.16
CA LEU A 709 14.60 -7.25 15.76
C LEU A 709 15.41 -7.91 16.88
N PHE A 710 14.88 -8.96 17.51
CA PHE A 710 15.66 -9.91 18.29
C PHE A 710 16.28 -10.94 17.35
N ALA A 711 17.56 -10.75 17.04
CA ALA A 711 18.31 -11.62 16.15
C ALA A 711 19.11 -12.65 16.94
N GLU A 712 18.81 -13.91 16.66
CA GLU A 712 19.54 -15.05 17.19
C GLU A 712 19.36 -16.22 16.22
N GLY A 713 20.45 -16.88 15.86
CA GLY A 713 20.47 -18.02 14.96
C GLY A 713 21.49 -17.91 13.84
N GLY A 714 21.36 -18.82 12.87
CA GLY A 714 22.23 -18.93 11.70
C GLY A 714 21.56 -18.48 10.38
N GLY A 715 22.27 -18.69 9.28
CA GLY A 715 21.82 -18.29 7.94
C GLY A 715 20.81 -19.24 7.29
N GLY A 716 20.62 -19.03 5.97
CA GLY A 716 19.62 -19.71 5.16
C GLY A 716 19.56 -21.23 5.37
N ARG A 717 18.34 -21.77 5.37
CA ARG A 717 18.05 -23.15 5.72
C ARG A 717 18.02 -24.06 4.49
N PRO A 718 19.05 -24.89 4.23
CA PRO A 718 19.09 -25.74 3.03
C PRO A 718 18.06 -26.88 3.07
N GLY A 719 17.47 -27.12 4.24
CA GLY A 719 16.50 -28.19 4.45
C GLY A 719 15.09 -27.89 3.94
N ASP A 720 14.80 -26.67 3.48
CA ASP A 720 13.52 -26.27 2.92
C ASP A 720 13.36 -26.86 1.50
N THR A 721 12.29 -27.63 1.31
CA THR A 721 12.08 -28.46 0.11
C THR A 721 10.83 -28.11 -0.67
N ASP A 722 9.97 -27.25 -0.14
CA ASP A 722 8.66 -26.97 -0.73
C ASP A 722 8.71 -25.97 -1.88
N THR A 723 9.90 -25.59 -2.36
CA THR A 723 10.06 -24.66 -3.49
C THR A 723 11.16 -25.02 -4.45
N ALA A 724 10.92 -24.67 -5.72
CA ALA A 724 11.89 -24.79 -6.80
C ALA A 724 12.87 -23.59 -6.82
N VAL A 725 13.54 -23.33 -5.70
CA VAL A 725 14.54 -22.26 -5.58
C VAL A 725 15.93 -22.88 -5.54
N VAL A 726 16.81 -22.45 -6.44
CA VAL A 726 18.18 -22.98 -6.53
C VAL A 726 19.07 -22.41 -5.43
N ALA A 727 19.07 -21.08 -5.24
CA ALA A 727 20.01 -20.40 -4.33
C ALA A 727 19.37 -19.34 -3.41
N GLY A 728 18.11 -18.94 -3.64
CA GLY A 728 17.43 -17.96 -2.79
C GLY A 728 17.95 -16.52 -2.88
N LEU A 729 18.85 -16.21 -3.82
CA LEU A 729 19.49 -14.89 -3.94
C LEU A 729 18.54 -13.74 -4.34
N HIS A 730 17.30 -14.05 -4.71
CA HIS A 730 16.26 -13.07 -5.01
C HIS A 730 15.48 -12.64 -3.77
N VAL A 731 15.80 -13.18 -2.59
CA VAL A 731 15.12 -12.82 -1.34
C VAL A 731 15.27 -11.33 -1.06
N HIS A 732 14.14 -10.67 -0.75
CA HIS A 732 14.11 -9.22 -0.63
C HIS A 732 14.45 -8.72 0.78
N THR A 733 14.41 -9.60 1.79
CA THR A 733 14.52 -9.25 3.21
C THR A 733 15.68 -8.35 3.56
N PHE A 734 16.88 -8.63 3.05
CA PHE A 734 18.06 -7.82 3.36
C PHE A 734 17.96 -6.41 2.76
N ALA A 735 17.45 -6.31 1.53
CA ALA A 735 17.23 -5.02 0.86
C ALA A 735 16.11 -4.23 1.55
N ALA A 736 15.01 -4.89 1.91
CA ALA A 736 13.88 -4.30 2.62
C ALA A 736 14.28 -3.78 4.00
N TYR A 737 15.08 -4.56 4.75
CA TYR A 737 15.57 -4.14 6.07
C TYR A 737 16.52 -2.95 5.96
N ALA A 738 17.48 -3.00 5.02
CA ALA A 738 18.40 -1.89 4.78
C ALA A 738 17.70 -0.61 4.30
N GLN A 739 16.59 -0.73 3.55
CA GLN A 739 15.80 0.42 3.10
C GLN A 739 15.15 1.21 4.24
N LEU A 740 15.00 0.62 5.43
CA LEU A 740 14.51 1.32 6.61
C LEU A 740 15.51 2.33 7.18
N SER A 741 16.80 2.19 6.86
CA SER A 741 17.86 3.08 7.34
C SER A 741 17.52 4.54 7.02
N GLY A 742 17.50 5.37 8.06
CA GLY A 742 17.14 6.79 7.97
C GLY A 742 15.69 7.08 7.61
N GLN A 743 14.80 6.09 7.56
CA GLN A 743 13.35 6.25 7.40
C GLN A 743 12.63 6.09 8.74
N VAL A 744 12.97 5.04 9.50
CA VAL A 744 12.38 4.71 10.80
C VAL A 744 13.48 4.28 11.77
N PRO A 745 13.31 4.45 13.10
CA PRO A 745 14.27 3.91 14.05
C PRO A 745 14.33 2.38 14.00
N VAL A 746 15.52 1.82 13.83
CA VAL A 746 15.74 0.36 13.75
C VAL A 746 16.65 -0.13 14.86
N VAL A 747 16.15 -1.03 15.71
CA VAL A 747 16.88 -1.60 16.86
C VAL A 747 17.13 -3.09 16.62
N GLY A 748 18.40 -3.49 16.62
CA GLY A 748 18.81 -4.88 16.66
C GLY A 748 19.17 -5.30 18.09
N ILE A 749 18.59 -6.38 18.58
CA ILE A 749 18.92 -6.99 19.89
C ILE A 749 19.53 -8.35 19.63
N VAL A 750 20.67 -8.63 20.25
CA VAL A 750 21.38 -9.91 20.11
C VAL A 750 21.64 -10.54 21.47
N HIS A 751 21.27 -11.81 21.58
CA HIS A 751 21.67 -12.72 22.64
C HIS A 751 22.13 -14.04 22.01
N GLY A 752 23.07 -14.73 22.67
CA GLY A 752 23.57 -16.00 22.16
C GLY A 752 24.33 -15.86 20.83
N ARG A 753 23.94 -16.61 19.82
CA ARG A 753 24.69 -16.74 18.56
C ARG A 753 23.93 -16.06 17.42
N CYS A 754 24.54 -15.11 16.72
CA CYS A 754 23.92 -14.41 15.60
C CYS A 754 24.87 -14.40 14.40
N PHE A 755 24.61 -15.29 13.43
CA PHE A 755 25.49 -15.49 12.28
C PHE A 755 24.80 -15.30 10.94
N ALA A 756 25.60 -15.11 9.90
CA ALA A 756 25.17 -15.08 8.50
C ALA A 756 24.06 -14.04 8.25
N GLY A 757 22.90 -14.43 7.71
CA GLY A 757 21.84 -13.49 7.39
C GLY A 757 21.25 -12.77 8.60
N ASN A 758 21.20 -13.40 9.79
CA ASN A 758 20.77 -12.71 11.01
C ASN A 758 21.76 -11.59 11.36
N ALA A 759 23.07 -11.84 11.24
CA ALA A 759 24.12 -10.85 11.43
C ALA A 759 24.04 -9.72 10.39
N ALA A 760 23.72 -10.05 9.13
CA ALA A 760 23.52 -9.06 8.08
C ALA A 760 22.35 -8.11 8.38
N LEU A 761 21.22 -8.64 8.89
CA LEU A 761 20.08 -7.81 9.28
C LEU A 761 20.43 -6.86 10.43
N VAL A 762 20.99 -7.36 11.53
CA VAL A 762 21.33 -6.47 12.66
C VAL A 762 22.42 -5.47 12.29
N GLY A 763 23.36 -5.82 11.41
CA GLY A 763 24.37 -4.90 10.88
C GLY A 763 23.79 -3.69 10.13
N CYS A 764 22.53 -3.77 9.68
CA CYS A 764 21.81 -2.65 9.06
C CYS A 764 20.96 -1.83 10.06
N SER A 765 21.02 -2.13 11.36
CA SER A 765 20.24 -1.41 12.38
C SER A 765 20.90 -0.09 12.78
N ASP A 766 20.11 0.87 13.26
CA ASP A 766 20.64 2.13 13.78
C ASP A 766 21.46 1.90 15.06
N VAL A 767 20.98 0.95 15.89
CA VAL A 767 21.63 0.53 17.13
C VAL A 767 21.61 -0.99 17.26
N ILE A 768 22.74 -1.56 17.69
CA ILE A 768 22.88 -2.96 18.09
C ILE A 768 23.08 -3.02 19.61
N ILE A 769 22.11 -3.65 20.28
CA ILE A 769 22.12 -3.93 21.71
C ILE A 769 22.44 -5.41 21.87
N ALA A 770 23.57 -5.73 22.49
CA ALA A 770 23.99 -7.12 22.64
C ALA A 770 24.31 -7.44 24.09
N THR A 771 23.99 -8.67 24.49
CA THR A 771 24.38 -9.18 25.81
C THR A 771 25.84 -9.61 25.82
N ARG A 772 26.48 -9.69 26.99
CA ARG A 772 27.86 -10.21 27.11
C ARG A 772 28.03 -11.63 26.58
N ALA A 773 26.97 -12.44 26.63
CA ALA A 773 26.95 -13.81 26.12
C ALA A 773 26.91 -13.90 24.57
N SER A 774 26.84 -12.76 23.87
CA SER A 774 26.61 -12.75 22.42
C SER A 774 27.86 -13.03 21.60
N ASN A 775 27.66 -13.67 20.45
CA ASN A 775 28.65 -13.88 19.38
C ASN A 775 28.01 -13.47 18.04
N LEU A 776 28.60 -12.47 17.37
CA LEU A 776 28.06 -11.89 16.14
C LEU A 776 29.06 -12.05 15.00
N GLY A 777 28.66 -12.62 13.87
CA GLY A 777 29.59 -12.76 12.74
C GLY A 777 28.93 -13.02 11.40
N MET A 778 29.47 -12.43 10.33
CA MET A 778 28.99 -12.69 8.96
C MET A 778 29.17 -14.15 8.55
N GLY A 779 30.17 -14.85 9.11
CA GLY A 779 30.41 -16.28 8.93
C GLY A 779 30.08 -17.07 10.19
N GLY A 780 29.16 -18.04 10.12
CA GLY A 780 29.00 -19.04 11.19
C GLY A 780 30.00 -20.20 11.02
N PRO A 781 30.16 -21.08 12.02
CA PRO A 781 31.13 -22.19 11.98
C PRO A 781 31.06 -23.02 10.69
N ALA A 782 29.84 -23.38 10.26
CA ALA A 782 29.63 -24.17 9.05
C ALA A 782 30.08 -23.46 7.76
N MET A 783 29.97 -22.13 7.69
CA MET A 783 30.41 -21.37 6.51
C MET A 783 31.93 -21.21 6.47
N ILE A 784 32.56 -21.06 7.64
CA ILE A 784 34.02 -20.98 7.77
C ILE A 784 34.66 -22.33 7.39
N GLU A 785 34.09 -23.43 7.92
CA GLU A 785 34.52 -24.78 7.57
C GLU A 785 34.28 -25.08 6.09
N GLY A 786 33.11 -24.75 5.55
CA GLY A 786 32.79 -24.91 4.13
C GLY A 786 33.70 -24.09 3.20
N GLY A 787 34.25 -22.98 3.68
CA GLY A 787 35.24 -22.15 2.98
C GLY A 787 36.68 -22.68 3.10
N GLY A 788 36.92 -23.77 3.82
CA GLY A 788 38.25 -24.35 4.02
C GLY A 788 39.14 -23.56 4.98
N LEU A 789 38.58 -22.72 5.84
CA LEU A 789 39.32 -21.83 6.75
C LEU A 789 39.58 -22.44 8.13
N GLY A 790 39.18 -23.70 8.34
CA GLY A 790 39.30 -24.43 9.61
C GLY A 790 37.98 -24.59 10.36
N VAL A 791 38.03 -25.25 11.51
CA VAL A 791 36.87 -25.53 12.37
C VAL A 791 37.00 -24.72 13.64
N PHE A 792 35.97 -23.93 13.95
CA PHE A 792 35.94 -23.03 15.10
C PHE A 792 34.70 -23.28 15.94
N ARG A 793 34.79 -23.00 17.24
CA ARG A 793 33.59 -22.98 18.08
C ARG A 793 32.80 -21.70 17.77
N PRO A 794 31.47 -21.72 17.91
CA PRO A 794 30.66 -20.50 17.82
C PRO A 794 31.17 -19.36 18.69
N GLU A 795 31.70 -19.68 19.88
CA GLU A 795 32.23 -18.72 20.86
C GLU A 795 33.56 -18.10 20.44
N ASP A 796 34.24 -18.66 19.45
CA ASP A 796 35.48 -18.09 18.89
C ASP A 796 35.17 -17.03 17.80
N ILE A 797 33.91 -16.91 17.38
CA ILE A 797 33.51 -16.13 16.21
C ILE A 797 32.76 -14.87 16.67
N GLY A 798 33.44 -13.74 16.54
CA GLY A 798 32.91 -12.43 16.90
C GLY A 798 32.38 -12.32 18.33
N PRO A 799 33.19 -12.63 19.37
CA PRO A 799 32.80 -12.41 20.76
C PRO A 799 32.33 -10.97 21.01
N SER A 800 31.34 -10.79 21.87
CA SER A 800 30.77 -9.47 22.20
C SER A 800 31.82 -8.43 22.62
N SER A 801 32.90 -8.85 23.30
CA SER A 801 34.01 -7.96 23.68
C SER A 801 34.76 -7.39 22.46
N VAL A 802 34.97 -8.19 21.42
CA VAL A 802 35.60 -7.76 20.17
C VAL A 802 34.65 -6.85 19.40
N GLN A 803 33.38 -7.23 19.32
CA GLN A 803 32.36 -6.49 18.57
C GLN A 803 31.98 -5.16 19.25
N HIS A 804 32.14 -5.05 20.56
CA HIS A 804 32.01 -3.77 21.28
C HIS A 804 33.24 -2.87 21.07
N ALA A 805 34.44 -3.46 21.06
CA ALA A 805 35.69 -2.72 20.85
C ALA A 805 35.85 -2.17 19.42
N ASN A 806 35.31 -2.86 18.41
CA ASN A 806 35.39 -2.45 17.01
C ASN A 806 34.20 -1.60 16.53
N GLY A 807 33.20 -1.34 17.39
CA GLY A 807 32.09 -0.43 17.10
C GLY A 807 30.84 -1.08 16.50
N VAL A 808 30.83 -2.40 16.32
CA VAL A 808 29.63 -3.13 15.87
C VAL A 808 28.53 -3.10 16.93
N ILE A 809 28.86 -3.34 18.21
CA ILE A 809 27.90 -3.26 19.31
C ILE A 809 27.87 -1.84 19.87
N ASP A 810 26.72 -1.19 19.77
CA ASP A 810 26.49 0.14 20.34
C ASP A 810 26.28 0.10 21.86
N LEU A 811 25.54 -0.91 22.34
CA LEU A 811 25.20 -1.10 23.75
C LEU A 811 25.49 -2.53 24.17
N LEU A 812 26.51 -2.71 25.01
CA LEU A 812 26.84 -3.99 25.62
C LEU A 812 26.24 -4.06 27.02
N VAL A 813 25.30 -4.98 27.23
CA VAL A 813 24.56 -5.18 28.49
C VAL A 813 24.81 -6.58 29.04
N ASP A 814 24.44 -6.84 30.29
CA ASP A 814 24.74 -8.12 30.93
C ASP A 814 23.79 -9.24 30.46
N ASP A 815 22.50 -8.93 30.32
CA ASP A 815 21.44 -9.91 30.04
C ASP A 815 20.33 -9.34 29.12
N GLU A 816 19.39 -10.20 28.75
CA GLU A 816 18.27 -9.87 27.86
C GLU A 816 17.30 -8.86 28.47
N ALA A 817 17.13 -8.84 29.79
CA ALA A 817 16.25 -7.88 30.47
C ALA A 817 16.78 -6.45 30.33
N GLN A 818 18.09 -6.29 30.56
CA GLN A 818 18.78 -5.02 30.34
C GLN A 818 18.75 -4.64 28.85
N ALA A 819 18.81 -5.61 27.93
CA ALA A 819 18.72 -5.34 26.49
C ALA A 819 17.35 -4.77 26.10
N VAL A 820 16.28 -5.36 26.62
CA VAL A 820 14.91 -4.85 26.42
C VAL A 820 14.74 -3.46 27.05
N ALA A 821 15.21 -3.26 28.29
CA ALA A 821 15.16 -1.95 28.94
C ALA A 821 15.92 -0.88 28.13
N ALA A 822 17.09 -1.23 27.60
CA ALA A 822 17.88 -0.34 26.74
C ALA A 822 17.16 -0.05 25.41
N ALA A 823 16.50 -1.04 24.79
CA ALA A 823 15.71 -0.85 23.58
C ALA A 823 14.52 0.11 23.81
N ARG A 824 13.80 -0.07 24.92
CA ARG A 824 12.72 0.84 25.33
C ARG A 824 13.23 2.26 25.56
N HIS A 825 14.38 2.40 26.23
CA HIS A 825 15.00 3.70 26.48
C HIS A 825 15.44 4.36 25.17
N TYR A 826 16.09 3.62 24.27
CA TYR A 826 16.50 4.09 22.95
C TYR A 826 15.30 4.56 22.11
N LEU A 827 14.26 3.74 21.98
CA LEU A 827 13.07 4.09 21.20
C LEU A 827 12.38 5.35 21.75
N SER A 828 12.40 5.56 23.06
CA SER A 828 11.77 6.73 23.68
C SER A 828 12.23 8.05 23.05
N PHE A 829 13.50 8.17 22.65
CA PHE A 829 14.04 9.42 22.09
C PHE A 829 13.38 9.81 20.75
N PHE A 830 12.75 8.86 20.08
CA PHE A 830 12.10 9.04 18.77
C PHE A 830 10.56 9.07 18.86
N GLN A 831 10.00 8.90 20.06
CA GLN A 831 8.55 8.82 20.30
C GLN A 831 7.92 10.13 20.76
N GLY A 832 8.74 11.15 21.06
CA GLY A 832 8.29 12.50 21.41
C GLY A 832 8.97 13.10 22.63
N ARG A 833 8.43 14.22 23.09
CA ARG A 833 8.88 14.97 24.28
C ARG A 833 8.27 14.36 25.55
N LEU A 834 9.05 14.28 26.63
CA LEU A 834 8.51 13.95 27.95
C LEU A 834 7.87 15.18 28.61
N ALA A 835 6.74 14.97 29.28
CA ALA A 835 6.04 16.02 30.02
C ALA A 835 6.74 16.36 31.35
N ASP A 836 7.31 15.36 32.01
CA ASP A 836 7.96 15.47 33.31
C ASP A 836 9.45 15.13 33.20
N TRP A 837 10.29 15.87 33.94
CA TRP A 837 11.73 15.64 34.01
C TRP A 837 12.31 16.16 35.32
N ILE A 838 13.46 15.61 35.71
CA ILE A 838 14.24 16.07 36.87
C ILE A 838 15.53 16.71 36.37
N THR A 839 15.77 17.96 36.76
CA THR A 839 16.98 18.70 36.43
C THR A 839 18.05 18.46 37.50
N PRO A 840 19.27 17.99 37.16
CA PRO A 840 20.38 17.90 38.11
C PRO A 840 20.78 19.28 38.68
N ASP A 841 21.46 19.34 39.83
CA ASP A 841 21.97 20.61 40.36
C ASP A 841 23.03 21.20 39.43
N GLN A 842 22.66 22.25 38.71
CA GLN A 842 23.50 22.86 37.68
C GLN A 842 24.78 23.47 38.26
N ARG A 843 24.83 23.80 39.56
CA ARG A 843 26.06 24.31 40.21
C ARG A 843 27.20 23.30 40.18
N ALA A 844 26.90 22.00 40.09
CA ALA A 844 27.90 20.95 39.98
C ALA A 844 28.75 21.07 38.70
N LEU A 845 28.21 21.65 37.62
CA LEU A 845 28.92 21.86 36.35
C LEU A 845 30.17 22.75 36.52
N ARG A 846 30.16 23.67 37.49
CA ARG A 846 31.29 24.58 37.79
C ARG A 846 32.56 23.85 38.22
N GLN A 847 32.44 22.60 38.68
CA GLN A 847 33.55 21.81 39.21
C GLN A 847 33.99 20.69 38.25
N VAL A 848 33.33 20.54 37.10
CA VAL A 848 33.61 19.43 36.16
C VAL A 848 34.98 19.59 35.51
N VAL A 849 35.33 20.80 35.06
CA VAL A 849 36.63 21.09 34.46
C VAL A 849 37.58 21.54 35.57
N PRO A 850 38.71 20.84 35.81
CA PRO A 850 39.70 21.27 36.79
C PRO A 850 40.35 22.60 36.38
N GLU A 851 40.58 23.49 37.35
CA GLU A 851 41.27 24.78 37.13
C GLU A 851 42.69 24.58 36.56
N ASN A 852 43.37 23.50 36.95
CA ASN A 852 44.64 23.13 36.33
C ASN A 852 44.39 22.60 34.91
N ARG A 853 44.69 23.43 33.91
CA ARG A 853 44.52 23.12 32.47
C ARG A 853 45.16 21.81 32.00
N LEU A 854 46.22 21.33 32.68
CA LEU A 854 46.91 20.08 32.32
C LEU A 854 46.23 18.83 32.90
N ARG A 855 45.30 18.99 33.86
CA ARG A 855 44.62 17.87 34.49
C ARG A 855 43.46 17.39 33.61
N VAL A 856 43.50 16.12 33.24
CA VAL A 856 42.41 15.46 32.51
C VAL A 856 41.20 15.22 33.41
N TYR A 857 40.02 15.12 32.81
CA TYR A 857 38.74 14.85 33.49
C TYR A 857 37.82 14.08 32.53
N ASP A 858 36.72 13.56 33.07
CA ASP A 858 35.74 12.80 32.31
C ASP A 858 34.58 13.71 31.85
N THR A 859 34.45 13.92 30.55
CA THR A 859 33.40 14.78 29.99
C THR A 859 32.00 14.18 30.12
N ARG A 860 31.87 12.89 30.47
CA ARG A 860 30.57 12.30 30.83
C ARG A 860 29.96 12.96 32.07
N ALA A 861 30.76 13.52 32.97
CA ALA A 861 30.25 14.30 34.09
C ALA A 861 29.52 15.58 33.63
N ALA A 862 30.04 16.26 32.59
CA ALA A 862 29.35 17.38 31.97
C ALA A 862 28.05 16.91 31.28
N MET A 863 28.10 15.83 30.50
CA MET A 863 26.91 15.26 29.84
C MET A 863 25.81 14.91 30.86
N ALA A 864 26.17 14.28 31.98
CA ALA A 864 25.24 13.91 33.05
C ALA A 864 24.66 15.13 33.79
N GLY A 865 25.45 16.18 34.00
CA GLY A 865 24.97 17.43 34.61
C GLY A 865 24.04 18.23 33.70
N LEU A 866 24.18 18.08 32.37
CA LEU A 866 23.34 18.75 31.38
C LEU A 866 22.05 17.99 31.05
N ALA A 867 22.08 16.65 31.04
CA ALA A 867 20.94 15.81 30.71
C ALA A 867 19.89 15.77 31.84
N ASP A 868 18.63 15.52 31.49
CA ASP A 868 17.59 15.17 32.47
C ASP A 868 18.02 13.88 33.19
N GLN A 869 17.82 13.81 34.51
CA GLN A 869 18.26 12.67 35.30
C GLN A 869 17.64 11.36 34.75
N GLY A 870 18.50 10.36 34.48
CA GLY A 870 18.09 9.07 33.92
C GLY A 870 17.95 9.03 32.39
N SER A 871 18.06 10.16 31.69
CA SER A 871 17.91 10.21 30.22
C SER A 871 19.19 9.97 29.43
N LEU A 872 20.36 9.95 30.06
CA LEU A 872 21.63 9.82 29.35
C LEU A 872 21.88 8.37 28.91
N LEU A 873 21.91 8.12 27.60
CA LEU A 873 22.18 6.82 26.99
C LEU A 873 23.43 6.89 26.10
N LEU A 874 24.57 6.45 26.65
CA LEU A 874 25.86 6.43 25.94
C LEU A 874 25.89 5.32 24.88
N LEU A 875 26.29 5.66 23.65
CA LEU A 875 26.40 4.73 22.54
C LEU A 875 27.87 4.47 22.15
N ARG A 876 28.16 3.24 21.71
CA ARG A 876 29.47 2.77 21.22
C ARG A 876 30.61 3.10 22.18
N THR A 877 30.44 2.77 23.46
CA THR A 877 31.42 3.12 24.50
C THR A 877 32.77 2.40 24.35
N GLY A 878 32.82 1.28 23.62
CA GLY A 878 34.05 0.52 23.36
C GLY A 878 34.86 0.97 22.15
N PHE A 879 34.29 1.80 21.27
CA PHE A 879 34.91 2.22 20.02
C PHE A 879 35.01 3.74 19.92
N GLY A 880 36.01 4.24 19.19
CA GLY A 880 36.21 5.67 18.96
C GLY A 880 36.24 6.48 20.26
N ILE A 881 36.91 5.97 21.29
CA ILE A 881 36.82 6.46 22.68
C ILE A 881 37.27 7.92 22.85
N GLY A 882 37.93 8.51 21.86
CA GLY A 882 38.28 9.93 21.79
C GLY A 882 37.07 10.87 21.72
N VAL A 883 35.90 10.37 21.31
CA VAL A 883 34.63 11.11 21.35
C VAL A 883 33.54 10.25 21.99
N HIS A 884 32.88 10.79 23.01
CA HIS A 884 31.66 10.25 23.57
C HIS A 884 30.46 10.67 22.72
N THR A 885 29.53 9.73 22.53
CA THR A 885 28.27 9.94 21.82
C THR A 885 27.15 9.43 22.71
N ALA A 886 26.08 10.21 22.89
CA ALA A 886 24.93 9.78 23.68
C ALA A 886 23.64 10.39 23.18
N LEU A 887 22.54 9.66 23.32
CA LEU A 887 21.21 10.25 23.31
C LEU A 887 20.88 10.75 24.72
N ALA A 888 20.20 11.88 24.82
CA ALA A 888 19.81 12.48 26.10
C ALA A 888 18.54 13.30 25.96
N ARG A 889 18.02 13.81 27.08
CA ARG A 889 16.97 14.83 27.10
C ARG A 889 17.41 16.09 27.81
N ILE A 890 16.91 17.23 27.32
CA ILE A 890 16.97 18.52 28.01
C ILE A 890 15.56 19.08 28.06
N GLU A 891 15.00 19.16 29.27
CA GLU A 891 13.60 19.57 29.51
C GLU A 891 12.59 18.71 28.74
N GLY A 892 12.81 17.40 28.77
CA GLY A 892 12.02 16.39 28.08
C GLY A 892 12.27 16.29 26.58
N ARG A 893 13.02 17.21 25.95
CA ARG A 893 13.30 17.19 24.50
C ARG A 893 14.51 16.31 24.20
N SER A 894 14.38 15.38 23.26
CA SER A 894 15.46 14.50 22.81
C SER A 894 16.56 15.28 22.09
N VAL A 895 17.82 14.99 22.42
CA VAL A 895 19.02 15.56 21.78
C VAL A 895 20.10 14.49 21.61
N GLY A 896 20.95 14.67 20.60
CA GLY A 896 22.22 13.97 20.50
C GLY A 896 23.33 14.78 21.17
N LEU A 897 24.13 14.15 22.02
CA LEU A 897 25.31 14.74 22.66
C LEU A 897 26.59 14.13 22.05
N ILE A 898 27.51 14.99 21.64
CA ILE A 898 28.89 14.61 21.29
C ILE A 898 29.86 15.35 22.22
N ALA A 899 30.89 14.66 22.72
CA ALA A 899 31.86 15.27 23.62
C ALA A 899 33.27 14.71 23.38
N ASN A 900 34.28 15.58 23.27
CA ASN A 900 35.67 15.09 23.25
C ASN A 900 36.02 14.44 24.60
N ASN A 901 36.89 13.44 24.58
CA ASN A 901 37.34 12.74 25.79
C ASN A 901 38.80 13.08 26.10
N PRO A 902 39.09 13.98 27.06
CA PRO A 902 40.45 14.34 27.44
C PRO A 902 41.29 13.18 27.99
N LEU A 903 40.67 12.09 28.47
CA LEU A 903 41.37 10.89 28.93
C LEU A 903 42.00 10.10 27.77
N HIS A 904 41.58 10.36 26.53
CA HIS A 904 42.13 9.74 25.32
C HIS A 904 42.89 10.77 24.51
N LEU A 905 44.21 10.60 24.39
CA LEU A 905 45.07 11.47 23.56
C LEU A 905 44.92 12.97 23.90
N GLY A 906 44.59 13.28 25.16
CA GLY A 906 44.32 14.65 25.59
C GLY A 906 43.09 15.28 24.93
N GLY A 907 42.18 14.51 24.34
CA GLY A 907 41.01 15.00 23.60
C GLY A 907 41.22 15.15 22.10
N ALA A 908 42.38 14.72 21.57
CA ALA A 908 42.62 14.73 20.13
C ALA A 908 41.67 13.76 19.42
N ILE A 909 41.23 14.13 18.22
CA ILE A 909 40.30 13.33 17.42
C ILE A 909 41.11 12.47 16.43
N ASP A 910 41.12 11.16 16.65
CA ASP A 910 41.71 10.15 15.77
C ASP A 910 40.65 9.56 14.80
N ALA A 911 41.10 8.76 13.83
CA ALA A 911 40.23 8.20 12.79
C ALA A 911 38.99 7.46 13.35
N PRO A 912 39.12 6.55 14.33
CA PRO A 912 37.94 5.88 14.91
C PRO A 912 36.96 6.85 15.60
N ALA A 913 37.46 7.86 16.31
CA ALA A 913 36.59 8.86 16.94
C ALA A 913 35.88 9.74 15.91
N ALA A 914 36.57 10.09 14.81
CA ALA A 914 35.97 10.85 13.72
C ALA A 914 34.85 10.09 13.00
N ASP A 915 35.07 8.80 12.68
CA ASP A 915 34.04 7.95 12.08
C ASP A 915 32.83 7.81 12.99
N LYS A 916 33.05 7.49 14.27
CA LYS A 916 31.99 7.38 15.27
C LYS A 916 31.17 8.66 15.39
N ALA A 917 31.82 9.81 15.48
CA ALA A 917 31.13 11.09 15.60
C ALA A 917 30.36 11.45 14.32
N ALA A 918 30.94 11.21 13.14
CA ALA A 918 30.26 11.43 11.87
C ALA A 918 29.01 10.53 11.72
N ARG A 919 29.11 9.25 12.07
CA ARG A 919 27.95 8.34 12.07
C ARG A 919 26.86 8.82 13.04
N PHE A 920 27.24 9.21 14.24
CA PHE A 920 26.27 9.69 15.23
C PHE A 920 25.58 10.99 14.81
N MET A 921 26.30 11.89 14.11
CA MET A 921 25.70 13.06 13.47
C MET A 921 24.65 12.67 12.42
N GLN A 922 24.92 11.66 11.59
CA GLN A 922 23.95 11.14 10.61
C GLN A 922 22.72 10.52 11.29
N LEU A 923 22.91 9.75 12.38
CA LEU A 923 21.81 9.19 13.15
C LEU A 923 20.87 10.28 13.68
N CYS A 924 21.45 11.32 14.31
CA CYS A 924 20.68 12.42 14.84
C CYS A 924 19.95 13.18 13.73
N ASP A 925 20.63 13.45 12.62
CA ASP A 925 20.05 14.15 11.49
C ASP A 925 18.93 13.38 10.78
N ALA A 926 19.09 12.07 10.58
CA ALA A 926 18.09 11.24 9.93
C ALA A 926 16.75 11.28 10.69
N HIS A 927 16.82 11.19 12.01
CA HIS A 927 15.66 11.14 12.89
C HIS A 927 15.27 12.50 13.50
N GLY A 928 15.88 13.60 13.05
CA GLY A 928 15.48 14.96 13.43
C GLY A 928 15.87 15.39 14.86
N LEU A 929 16.90 14.77 15.45
CA LEU A 929 17.41 15.11 16.78
C LEU A 929 18.43 16.26 16.71
N PRO A 930 18.23 17.38 17.43
CA PRO A 930 19.23 18.43 17.56
C PRO A 930 20.53 17.91 18.20
N LEU A 931 21.66 18.49 17.81
CA LEU A 931 22.99 18.11 18.28
C LEU A 931 23.54 19.12 19.29
N VAL A 932 24.15 18.63 20.36
CA VAL A 932 24.90 19.42 21.33
C VAL A 932 26.33 18.91 21.35
N SER A 933 27.28 19.80 21.10
CA SER A 933 28.70 19.50 21.01
C SER A 933 29.47 20.10 22.18
N LEU A 934 30.07 19.24 23.00
CA LEU A 934 30.93 19.62 24.11
C LEU A 934 32.40 19.51 23.68
N VAL A 935 33.01 20.66 23.45
CA VAL A 935 34.32 20.76 22.79
C VAL A 935 35.44 20.86 23.83
N ASP A 936 36.37 19.90 23.79
CA ASP A 936 37.63 19.93 24.53
C ASP A 936 38.69 19.15 23.76
N THR A 937 39.14 19.73 22.65
CA THR A 937 40.07 19.10 21.71
C THR A 937 41.26 19.99 21.38
N PRO A 938 42.48 19.44 21.37
CA PRO A 938 43.64 20.14 20.84
C PRO A 938 43.72 20.12 19.30
N GLY A 939 42.74 19.49 18.62
CA GLY A 939 42.72 19.31 17.18
C GLY A 939 42.62 17.84 16.79
N PHE A 940 42.81 17.56 15.50
CA PHE A 940 42.98 16.17 15.04
C PHE A 940 44.28 15.59 15.56
N MET A 941 44.31 14.26 15.76
CA MET A 941 45.57 13.57 15.99
C MET A 941 46.45 13.70 14.73
N VAL A 942 47.74 14.00 14.94
CA VAL A 942 48.73 14.23 13.89
C VAL A 942 49.97 13.36 14.12
N GLY A 943 50.63 12.98 13.04
CA GLY A 943 51.88 12.22 13.09
C GLY A 943 51.96 11.15 12.00
N PRO A 944 53.17 10.75 11.59
CA PRO A 944 53.35 9.86 10.43
C PRO A 944 52.65 8.49 10.59
N GLU A 945 52.50 7.98 11.82
CA GLU A 945 51.80 6.72 12.06
C GLU A 945 50.28 6.83 11.91
N ILE A 946 49.67 7.92 12.40
CA ILE A 946 48.21 8.09 12.26
C ILE A 946 47.84 8.36 10.79
N GLU A 947 48.70 9.02 10.01
CA GLU A 947 48.43 9.22 8.58
C GLU A 947 48.33 7.90 7.79
N LYS A 948 48.99 6.81 8.24
CA LYS A 948 48.88 5.49 7.62
C LYS A 948 47.47 4.88 7.74
N THR A 949 46.66 5.36 8.69
CA THR A 949 45.29 4.88 8.89
C THR A 949 44.28 5.63 8.03
N ALA A 950 44.73 6.35 6.99
CA ALA A 950 43.91 7.22 6.16
C ALA A 950 43.24 8.36 6.96
N GLN A 951 43.90 8.84 8.02
CA GLN A 951 43.43 9.90 8.93
C GLN A 951 42.76 11.06 8.19
N VAL A 952 43.37 11.56 7.11
CA VAL A 952 42.83 12.62 6.25
C VAL A 952 41.37 12.39 5.86
N ARG A 953 41.00 11.19 5.38
CA ARG A 953 39.62 10.91 4.93
C ARG A 953 38.67 10.76 6.11
N HIS A 954 39.10 10.08 7.17
CA HIS A 954 38.29 9.86 8.38
C HIS A 954 37.93 11.19 9.06
N VAL A 955 38.90 12.08 9.27
CA VAL A 955 38.63 13.39 9.89
C VAL A 955 37.89 14.34 8.95
N SER A 956 38.13 14.26 7.64
CA SER A 956 37.36 15.05 6.64
C SER A 956 35.87 14.69 6.63
N ARG A 957 35.53 13.45 6.99
CA ARG A 957 34.15 12.96 7.06
C ARG A 957 33.29 13.79 8.02
N LEU A 958 33.86 14.28 9.13
CA LEU A 958 33.15 15.17 10.06
C LEU A 958 32.65 16.44 9.38
N PHE A 959 33.48 17.07 8.55
CA PHE A 959 33.11 18.30 7.85
C PHE A 959 32.01 18.06 6.81
N VAL A 960 32.15 17.00 6.01
CA VAL A 960 31.17 16.66 4.96
C VAL A 960 29.83 16.30 5.58
N THR A 961 29.84 15.49 6.65
CA THR A 961 28.62 15.15 7.37
C THR A 961 27.99 16.37 8.02
N ALA A 962 28.78 17.19 8.72
CA ALA A 962 28.29 18.40 9.37
C ALA A 962 27.63 19.38 8.40
N ALA A 963 28.22 19.57 7.21
CA ALA A 963 27.68 20.44 6.18
C ALA A 963 26.33 19.98 5.62
N ALA A 964 25.97 18.70 5.81
CA ALA A 964 24.71 18.12 5.34
C ALA A 964 23.60 18.08 6.42
N LEU A 965 23.90 18.52 7.65
CA LEU A 965 22.95 18.51 8.76
C LEU A 965 21.78 19.47 8.51
N ARG A 966 20.56 18.99 8.77
CA ARG A 966 19.31 19.76 8.81
C ARG A 966 18.89 20.12 10.22
N VAL A 967 19.37 19.33 11.18
CA VAL A 967 19.13 19.53 12.60
C VAL A 967 20.05 20.64 13.11
N PRO A 968 19.56 21.50 14.01
CA PRO A 968 20.40 22.53 14.60
C PRO A 968 21.47 21.90 15.48
N SER A 969 22.66 22.49 15.43
CA SER A 969 23.77 22.17 16.33
C SER A 969 24.01 23.31 17.32
N PHE A 970 24.39 22.96 18.54
CA PHE A 970 24.75 23.89 19.62
C PHE A 970 26.12 23.49 20.15
N SER A 971 27.02 24.44 20.38
CA SER A 971 28.38 24.14 20.82
C SER A 971 28.73 24.82 22.14
N VAL A 972 29.36 24.06 23.03
CA VAL A 972 29.86 24.50 24.33
C VAL A 972 31.32 24.07 24.44
N VAL A 973 32.23 25.05 24.42
CA VAL A 973 33.66 24.78 24.59
C VAL A 973 33.95 24.70 26.09
N LEU A 974 34.33 23.51 26.55
CA LEU A 974 34.60 23.25 27.97
C LEU A 974 36.00 23.73 28.36
N ARG A 975 36.99 23.47 27.51
CA ARG A 975 38.38 23.91 27.71
C ARG A 975 39.08 24.15 26.38
N LYS A 976 39.57 23.13 25.66
CA LYS A 976 40.35 23.37 24.44
C LYS A 976 39.48 23.49 23.19
N GLY A 977 39.63 24.58 22.45
CA GLY A 977 39.04 24.78 21.13
C GLY A 977 40.11 25.10 20.08
N TYR A 978 40.94 24.12 19.71
CA TYR A 978 42.05 24.34 18.78
C TYR A 978 41.85 23.76 17.37
N GLY A 979 42.23 24.59 16.38
CA GLY A 979 42.40 24.21 14.99
C GLY A 979 41.19 23.52 14.35
N LEU A 980 41.47 22.76 13.29
CA LEU A 980 40.45 22.09 12.49
C LEU A 980 39.68 21.02 13.28
N GLY A 981 40.26 20.42 14.33
CA GLY A 981 39.52 19.45 15.16
C GLY A 981 38.37 20.10 15.92
N ALA A 982 38.60 21.28 16.50
CA ALA A 982 37.53 22.05 17.15
C ALA A 982 36.50 22.57 16.14
N MET A 983 36.94 22.96 14.93
CA MET A 983 36.02 23.28 13.84
C MET A 983 35.15 22.08 13.45
N GLY A 984 35.73 20.88 13.35
CA GLY A 984 34.97 19.66 13.07
C GLY A 984 33.88 19.38 14.12
N MET A 985 34.18 19.61 15.40
CA MET A 985 33.19 19.49 16.49
C MET A 985 32.12 20.60 16.49
N THR A 986 32.41 21.75 15.89
CA THR A 986 31.50 22.90 15.77
C THR A 986 30.85 22.97 14.38
N ALA A 987 30.62 21.82 13.74
CA ALA A 987 29.99 21.72 12.43
C ALA A 987 30.73 22.47 11.29
N GLY A 988 32.06 22.53 11.37
CA GLY A 988 32.96 23.09 10.36
C GLY A 988 33.38 24.53 10.59
N SER A 989 32.70 25.28 11.46
CA SER A 989 33.03 26.67 11.81
C SER A 989 32.40 27.04 13.14
N PHE A 990 33.07 27.91 13.92
CA PHE A 990 32.53 28.39 15.19
C PHE A 990 31.25 29.24 15.05
N HIS A 991 30.93 29.70 13.83
CA HIS A 991 29.67 30.39 13.52
C HIS A 991 28.63 29.50 12.81
N ALA A 992 28.91 28.22 12.59
CA ALA A 992 27.95 27.29 12.01
C ALA A 992 26.85 26.83 12.99
N PRO A 993 27.15 26.57 14.28
CA PRO A 993 26.12 26.28 15.28
C PRO A 993 25.17 27.46 15.51
N VAL A 994 23.99 27.18 16.06
CA VAL A 994 23.04 28.22 16.49
C VAL A 994 23.68 29.15 17.52
N PHE A 995 24.50 28.57 18.39
CA PHE A 995 25.47 29.31 19.18
C PHE A 995 26.71 28.45 19.43
N THR A 996 27.84 29.13 19.61
CA THR A 996 29.08 28.61 20.17
C THR A 996 29.45 29.44 21.39
N VAL A 997 29.23 28.86 22.57
CA VAL A 997 29.57 29.47 23.86
C VAL A 997 30.75 28.73 24.49
N ALA A 998 31.43 29.37 25.43
CA ALA A 998 32.54 28.78 26.17
C ALA A 998 32.32 28.85 27.68
N TRP A 999 32.84 27.86 28.40
CA TRP A 999 33.05 27.98 29.84
C TRP A 999 34.26 28.88 30.14
N PRO A 1000 34.42 29.41 31.37
CA PRO A 1000 35.53 30.31 31.70
C PRO A 1000 36.90 29.66 31.51
N THR A 1001 36.97 28.33 31.59
CA THR A 1001 38.15 27.51 31.34
C THR A 1001 38.52 27.36 29.87
N GLY A 1002 37.75 27.95 28.95
CA GLY A 1002 37.99 27.90 27.51
C GLY A 1002 39.31 28.54 27.10
N GLU A 1003 40.05 27.87 26.21
CA GLU A 1003 41.28 28.31 25.59
C GLU A 1003 41.28 27.99 24.08
N PHE A 1004 41.69 28.97 23.26
CA PHE A 1004 41.51 29.00 21.81
C PHE A 1004 42.79 29.31 21.04
N GLY A 1005 42.85 28.87 19.78
CA GLY A 1005 44.02 29.04 18.92
C GLY A 1005 43.96 28.18 17.65
N GLY A 1006 44.63 28.63 16.59
CA GLY A 1006 44.72 27.88 15.32
C GLY A 1006 45.49 26.55 15.44
N MET A 1007 46.33 26.43 16.46
CA MET A 1007 47.02 25.21 16.88
C MET A 1007 47.29 25.28 18.39
N GLY A 1008 47.75 24.19 19.01
CA GLY A 1008 48.15 24.19 20.41
C GLY A 1008 49.18 25.30 20.72
N LEU A 1009 48.99 26.00 21.85
CA LEU A 1009 49.72 27.22 22.19
C LEU A 1009 51.25 26.98 22.28
N GLU A 1010 51.67 25.83 22.77
CA GLU A 1010 53.08 25.44 22.86
C GLU A 1010 53.70 25.28 21.46
N GLY A 1011 52.96 24.69 20.52
CA GLY A 1011 53.37 24.55 19.13
C GLY A 1011 53.44 25.90 18.41
N TYR A 1012 52.45 26.77 18.67
CA TYR A 1012 52.43 28.13 18.14
C TYR A 1012 53.67 28.92 18.57
N VAL A 1013 54.05 28.86 19.86
CA VAL A 1013 55.24 29.58 20.35
C VAL A 1013 56.53 29.01 19.73
N ARG A 1014 56.68 27.68 19.69
CA ARG A 1014 57.87 27.03 19.11
C ARG A 1014 58.06 27.32 17.62
N LEU A 1015 56.96 27.46 16.88
CA LEU A 1015 57.01 27.72 15.45
C LEU A 1015 57.10 29.22 15.13
N GLY A 1016 56.22 30.02 15.75
CA GLY A 1016 56.08 31.45 15.49
C GLY A 1016 57.21 32.31 16.06
N PHE A 1017 57.89 31.85 17.10
CA PHE A 1017 59.01 32.55 17.74
C PHE A 1017 60.32 31.74 17.69
N ARG A 1018 60.47 30.87 16.67
CA ARG A 1018 61.65 29.99 16.55
C ARG A 1018 62.95 30.79 16.54
N LYS A 1019 63.02 31.88 15.77
CA LYS A 1019 64.23 32.70 15.63
C LYS A 1019 64.61 33.37 16.95
N GLU A 1020 63.62 33.84 17.71
CA GLU A 1020 63.78 34.46 19.02
C GLU A 1020 64.23 33.45 20.08
N LEU A 1021 63.71 32.22 20.02
CA LEU A 1021 64.11 31.13 20.91
C LEU A 1021 65.49 30.58 20.58
N GLU A 1022 65.85 30.43 19.30
CA GLU A 1022 67.17 29.97 18.85
C GLU A 1022 68.27 31.03 19.04
N ALA A 1023 67.90 32.31 19.14
CA ALA A 1023 68.83 33.38 19.48
C ALA A 1023 69.32 33.32 20.95
N VAL A 1024 68.65 32.54 21.81
CA VAL A 1024 69.05 32.28 23.19
C VAL A 1024 69.61 30.85 23.30
N PRO A 1025 70.80 30.64 23.89
CA PRO A 1025 71.35 29.30 24.08
C PRO A 1025 70.43 28.35 24.86
N GLU A 1026 70.55 27.04 24.64
CA GLU A 1026 69.78 26.05 25.39
C GLU A 1026 70.05 26.15 26.90
N GLY A 1027 69.01 26.29 27.71
CA GLY A 1027 69.13 26.40 29.16
C GLY A 1027 68.00 27.21 29.81
N PRO A 1028 68.15 27.54 31.11
CA PRO A 1028 67.11 28.18 31.91
C PRO A 1028 66.55 29.49 31.34
N GLU A 1029 67.37 30.26 30.63
CA GLU A 1029 66.97 31.54 30.03
C GLU A 1029 66.05 31.35 28.82
N ARG A 1030 66.32 30.35 27.97
CA ARG A 1030 65.45 30.00 26.84
C ARG A 1030 64.14 29.40 27.34
N ASP A 1031 64.18 28.59 28.39
CA ASP A 1031 62.98 28.04 29.01
C ASP A 1031 62.11 29.13 29.64
N ALA A 1032 62.73 30.12 30.30
CA ALA A 1032 62.03 31.29 30.82
C ALA A 1032 61.41 32.16 29.71
N LEU A 1033 62.13 32.36 28.59
CA LEU A 1033 61.60 33.07 27.42
C LEU A 1033 60.42 32.31 26.80
N PHE A 1034 60.54 31.00 26.63
CA PHE A 1034 59.47 30.14 26.16
C PHE A 1034 58.24 30.23 27.07
N ALA A 1035 58.42 30.10 28.39
CA ALA A 1035 57.34 30.21 29.37
C ALA A 1035 56.66 31.59 29.32
N LYS A 1036 57.44 32.67 29.14
CA LYS A 1036 56.90 34.04 29.01
C LYS A 1036 56.06 34.20 27.74
N LEU A 1037 56.53 33.72 26.59
CA LEU A 1037 55.79 33.79 25.32
C LEU A 1037 54.54 32.90 25.35
N LEU A 1038 54.62 31.74 26.00
CA LEU A 1038 53.49 30.84 26.22
C LEU A 1038 52.43 31.47 27.11
N ALA A 1039 52.82 32.10 28.22
CA ALA A 1039 51.89 32.82 29.10
C ALA A 1039 51.19 33.97 28.38
N ARG A 1040 51.90 34.67 27.48
CA ARG A 1040 51.30 35.71 26.63
C ARG A 1040 50.26 35.13 25.66
N GLN A 1041 50.57 34.02 24.98
CA GLN A 1041 49.58 33.39 24.10
C GLN A 1041 48.42 32.78 24.85
N TYR A 1042 48.63 32.31 26.08
CA TYR A 1042 47.55 31.87 26.93
C TYR A 1042 46.59 33.02 27.24
N ALA A 1043 47.09 34.15 27.74
CA ALA A 1043 46.26 35.33 28.00
C ALA A 1043 45.52 35.84 26.74
N HIS A 1044 46.12 35.66 25.56
CA HIS A 1044 45.49 36.01 24.30
C HIS A 1044 44.44 34.97 23.83
N GLY A 1045 44.63 33.69 24.16
CA GLY A 1045 43.73 32.59 23.78
C GLY A 1045 42.62 32.31 24.80
N GLU A 1046 42.59 33.00 25.95
CA GLU A 1046 41.53 32.86 26.95
C GLU A 1046 40.14 33.17 26.37
N ALA A 1047 39.12 32.45 26.84
CA ALA A 1047 37.75 32.58 26.36
C ALA A 1047 37.21 34.01 26.38
N ILE A 1048 37.55 34.80 27.41
CA ILE A 1048 37.10 36.19 27.54
C ILE A 1048 37.66 37.04 26.38
N ASN A 1049 38.92 36.82 26.01
CA ASN A 1049 39.53 37.55 24.89
C ASN A 1049 38.92 37.11 23.55
N MET A 1050 38.72 35.80 23.34
CA MET A 1050 38.06 35.24 22.15
C MET A 1050 36.63 35.77 21.97
N ALA A 1051 35.88 35.93 23.07
CA ALA A 1051 34.55 36.53 23.02
C ALA A 1051 34.59 38.03 22.71
N SER A 1052 35.62 38.75 23.20
CA SER A 1052 35.77 40.19 22.93
C SER A 1052 36.00 40.51 21.44
N THR A 1053 36.51 39.54 20.67
CA THR A 1053 36.71 39.61 19.22
C THR A 1053 35.52 39.06 18.41
N LEU A 1054 34.44 38.62 19.07
CA LEU A 1054 33.24 38.03 18.47
C LEU A 1054 33.49 36.72 17.70
N GLU A 1055 34.57 36.02 18.02
CA GLU A 1055 34.85 34.69 17.42
C GLU A 1055 34.03 33.57 18.09
N ILE A 1056 33.45 33.85 19.27
CA ILE A 1056 32.41 33.05 19.95
C ILE A 1056 31.30 33.97 20.47
N ASP A 1057 30.12 33.41 20.74
CA ASP A 1057 28.93 34.20 21.08
C ASP A 1057 28.92 34.67 22.54
N ALA A 1058 29.44 33.86 23.46
CA ALA A 1058 29.51 34.22 24.88
C ALA A 1058 30.50 33.34 25.65
N VAL A 1059 31.01 33.89 26.76
CA VAL A 1059 31.58 33.11 27.87
C VAL A 1059 30.53 33.06 28.97
N ILE A 1060 30.14 31.87 29.39
CA ILE A 1060 29.00 31.65 30.31
C ILE A 1060 29.43 30.98 31.60
N ASP A 1061 28.67 31.18 32.69
CA ASP A 1061 28.79 30.33 33.87
C ASP A 1061 28.41 28.90 33.49
N PRO A 1062 29.22 27.86 33.81
CA PRO A 1062 28.87 26.47 33.53
C PRO A 1062 27.47 26.07 33.99
N ALA A 1063 26.97 26.64 35.10
CA ALA A 1063 25.62 26.38 35.61
C ALA A 1063 24.49 26.94 34.72
N GLU A 1064 24.77 27.88 33.83
CA GLU A 1064 23.79 28.46 32.90
C GLU A 1064 23.70 27.71 31.57
N THR A 1065 24.62 26.76 31.31
CA THR A 1065 24.71 26.02 30.04
C THR A 1065 23.38 25.39 29.64
N ARG A 1066 22.69 24.76 30.59
CA ARG A 1066 21.40 24.11 30.33
C ARG A 1066 20.30 25.10 29.93
N ALA A 1067 20.29 26.30 30.52
CA ALA A 1067 19.33 27.34 30.17
C ALA A 1067 19.56 27.89 28.74
N TRP A 1068 20.83 28.01 28.33
CA TRP A 1068 21.20 28.32 26.95
C TRP A 1068 20.69 27.26 25.97
N LEU A 1069 20.96 25.99 26.26
CA LEU A 1069 20.51 24.87 25.45
C LEU A 1069 18.98 24.79 25.37
N ALA A 1070 18.27 24.91 26.50
CA ALA A 1070 16.81 24.89 26.53
C ALA A 1070 16.19 26.00 25.66
N ARG A 1071 16.72 27.24 25.74
CA ARG A 1071 16.27 28.36 24.90
C ARG A 1071 16.58 28.15 23.43
N GLY A 1072 17.78 27.67 23.11
CA GLY A 1072 18.17 27.34 21.74
C GLY A 1072 17.28 26.26 21.13
N LEU A 1073 17.02 25.19 21.88
CA LEU A 1073 16.15 24.09 21.49
C LEU A 1073 14.68 24.51 21.33
N ALA A 1074 14.22 25.53 22.06
CA ALA A 1074 12.86 26.06 21.91
C ALA A 1074 12.66 26.78 20.56
N GLY A 1075 13.69 27.46 20.04
CA GLY A 1075 13.66 28.17 18.74
C GLY A 1075 14.10 27.33 17.54
N ALA A 1076 14.65 26.13 17.77
CA ALA A 1076 15.15 25.23 16.75
C ALA A 1076 14.06 24.78 15.75
N ARG A 1077 14.38 24.82 14.45
CA ARG A 1077 13.57 24.25 13.37
C ARG A 1077 14.40 23.24 12.60
N VAL A 1078 13.81 22.09 12.26
CA VAL A 1078 14.43 21.07 11.42
C VAL A 1078 14.06 21.36 9.95
N ALA A 1079 15.03 21.42 9.06
CA ALA A 1079 14.76 21.62 7.63
C ALA A 1079 14.07 20.38 6.99
N LEU A 1080 13.25 20.60 5.96
CA LEU A 1080 12.52 19.54 5.23
C LEU A 1080 13.49 18.51 4.59
N ALA A 1081 13.05 17.26 4.49
CA ALA A 1081 13.89 16.11 4.12
C ALA A 1081 13.77 15.67 2.65
N GLY A 1082 14.87 15.13 2.11
CA GLY A 1082 14.89 14.16 1.01
C GLY A 1082 15.25 12.76 1.53
N ARG A 1083 15.42 11.75 0.65
CA ARG A 1083 15.85 10.39 1.05
C ARG A 1083 17.23 10.43 1.73
N ARG A 1084 17.36 9.82 2.92
CA ARG A 1084 18.61 9.73 3.70
C ARG A 1084 18.86 8.29 4.16
N PHE A 1085 20.09 8.02 4.59
CA PHE A 1085 20.49 6.78 5.25
C PHE A 1085 21.46 7.11 6.38
N VAL A 1086 21.48 6.27 7.42
CA VAL A 1086 22.53 6.28 8.46
C VAL A 1086 23.59 5.29 8.03
N ASP A 1087 24.86 5.72 7.97
CA ASP A 1087 25.93 4.78 7.61
C ASP A 1087 26.01 3.64 8.65
N THR A 1088 26.15 2.42 8.15
CA THR A 1088 26.39 1.22 8.97
C THR A 1088 27.76 1.28 9.67
N TRP A 1089 28.70 2.05 9.13
CA TRP A 1089 30.03 2.26 9.70
C TRP A 1089 30.03 3.18 10.90
#